data_AF-A0A5D4R8R6-F1
#
_entry.id   AF-A0A5D4R8R6-F1
#
_cell.length_a   1.000
_cell.length_b   1.000
_cell.length_c   1.000
_cell.angle_alpha   90.00
_cell.angle_beta   90.00
_cell.angle_gamma   90.00
#
_symmetry.space_group_name_H-M   'P 1'
#
loop_
_entity.id
_entity.type
_entity.pdbx_description
1 polymer ?
#
loop_
_entity_poly.entity_id
_entity_poly.type
_entity_poly.pdbx_seq_one_letter_code
_entity_poly.pdbx_strand_id
1 'polypeptide(L)'
;MMKKRFGKKAVAGAALALGLIIPQAAPTITYAEVMNSNEDIVNLRIVETTDIHSNIMNFDYYKGSSTTAYGLTKAATLIKEVRGEAENSMLFDNGDLIQGSPLGDYVSNKGLMKDGYVHPVYKAMNLLGYDAATLGNHEFNYGLEYLDSALKGANFPYVNANVMNTKGENYFTPYQILEKKVKDTDGEEHTIKVGVTGFVPQGIMNWDAKHLEGKLVVEDIVKSAKKVVPEMKAAGADIVVVLSHSGIADYDQDGKMKEYVEGIENASYYLSKVEGIDAILTGHQHLMFPNAAKPSFADGNGIDNKKGTINGIPTLMPGSWGNNIGLIDLKIEKVNGKWDVTDGEAKLDPITVGDQTAKEDPAIVAAVKAEHDATIKYMETPVGELKGDLNTYFGLVKDNAAMEILNRAQTWYVKDALKGTKYKDIPVLSAAAPFKAGRGGVDDYTDVKSGTIVLKNIADLYLFDNNVVNAVKVNGSTLKEWLEWSAGQFNTIDPAKTEEQPLINSEFPTYNFDVIDGVTYDVDVTSKPKYDKGQNLINANANRIKNLKFNGKPVTASMEFIVATNDYRAAGSKLMNPGGVNTVLKAPDSNRQAMMNYVVANKTIDASVDNNWNFTPVKANVTFESNPKAAELAKETDNITYTGKTTEKGAGVFKIELGKGNENGGGTPAPTPAFKDLPANYWASEYINSLADNGIIKGVTATEFKPGADITRGQFTSLLVRSFGLTAKGKTPFKDVGGALSTEIAAAYENGITKGITAKTFEPNKPITRAQMATMLIRAYEKQNGAVKTGNAPFSDLSKLDSEMKAAVLKAAELKFMEGFGGKEFKPNSKANRAQAAKVIYLMNEK
;
A
#
# COMPACT_ATOMS: atom_id res chain seq x y z
N MET A 1 -46.10 48.42 -4.31
CA MET A 1 -47.18 47.69 -3.60
C MET A 1 -46.92 47.77 -2.10
N MET A 2 -47.97 48.01 -1.33
CA MET A 2 -47.96 48.51 0.05
C MET A 2 -47.82 47.42 1.13
N LYS A 3 -47.00 47.77 2.15
CA LYS A 3 -47.24 47.73 3.62
C LYS A 3 -47.80 46.47 4.30
N LYS A 4 -47.14 46.09 5.41
CA LYS A 4 -47.60 46.42 6.77
C LYS A 4 -46.50 46.35 7.85
N ARG A 5 -46.35 47.47 8.56
CA ARG A 5 -45.70 47.66 9.88
C ARG A 5 -46.68 47.30 11.00
N PHE A 6 -46.19 46.96 12.19
CA PHE A 6 -46.60 47.41 13.55
C PHE A 6 -45.57 46.78 14.52
N GLY A 7 -45.06 47.36 15.62
CA GLY A 7 -45.26 48.62 16.33
C GLY A 7 -44.79 48.42 17.79
N LYS A 8 -43.82 49.21 18.27
CA LYS A 8 -43.50 49.33 19.71
C LYS A 8 -44.51 50.26 20.38
N LYS A 9 -44.93 49.99 21.63
CA LYS A 9 -45.10 51.03 22.67
C LYS A 9 -45.26 50.45 24.07
N ALA A 10 -44.77 51.28 25.00
CA ALA A 10 -44.56 51.12 26.43
C ALA A 10 -45.81 50.95 27.29
N VAL A 11 -45.60 50.48 28.52
CA VAL A 11 -46.40 50.86 29.70
C VAL A 11 -45.44 51.29 30.81
N ALA A 12 -45.67 52.50 31.31
CA ALA A 12 -45.05 53.08 32.49
C ALA A 12 -46.00 52.91 33.69
N GLY A 13 -45.43 52.75 34.89
CA GLY A 13 -46.15 52.78 36.16
C GLY A 13 -45.19 53.07 37.31
N ALA A 14 -45.09 54.34 37.71
CA ALA A 14 -44.61 54.80 39.02
C ALA A 14 -45.83 54.79 40.00
N ALA A 15 -45.76 54.85 41.34
CA ALA A 15 -44.79 55.40 42.27
C ALA A 15 -45.15 55.02 43.74
N LEU A 16 -44.26 55.41 44.66
CA LEU A 16 -44.43 55.76 46.10
C LEU A 16 -44.41 54.63 47.15
N ALA A 17 -43.81 54.77 48.35
CA ALA A 17 -42.73 55.57 48.97
C ALA A 17 -42.79 55.32 50.50
N LEU A 18 -41.70 55.68 51.20
CA LEU A 18 -41.51 55.98 52.65
C LEU A 18 -40.59 54.97 53.38
N GLY A 19 -39.49 55.34 54.05
CA GLY A 19 -38.90 56.67 54.37
C GLY A 19 -37.39 56.53 54.69
N LEU A 20 -36.59 57.59 54.42
CA LEU A 20 -35.91 58.50 55.38
C LEU A 20 -34.82 57.79 56.24
N ILE A 21 -33.53 58.20 56.39
CA ILE A 21 -32.77 59.43 56.09
C ILE A 21 -31.23 59.20 56.36
N ILE A 22 -30.34 59.66 55.44
CA ILE A 22 -28.99 60.34 55.59
C ILE A 22 -27.74 59.57 56.17
N PRO A 23 -26.46 59.83 55.74
CA PRO A 23 -25.87 60.23 54.45
C PRO A 23 -24.74 59.26 53.97
N GLN A 24 -24.62 59.03 52.65
CA GLN A 24 -23.37 58.52 52.07
C GLN A 24 -22.62 59.66 51.38
N ALA A 25 -21.39 59.90 51.83
CA ALA A 25 -20.40 60.61 51.04
C ALA A 25 -20.09 59.74 49.81
N ALA A 26 -20.39 60.26 48.63
CA ALA A 26 -19.99 59.65 47.38
C ALA A 26 -18.48 59.83 47.17
N PRO A 27 -17.73 58.77 46.81
CA PRO A 27 -16.69 58.92 45.82
C PRO A 27 -17.40 59.06 44.47
N THR A 28 -17.27 60.24 43.86
CA THR A 28 -17.43 60.39 42.42
C THR A 28 -16.47 59.43 41.72
N ILE A 29 -16.98 58.29 41.25
CA ILE A 29 -16.30 57.54 40.19
C ILE A 29 -16.39 58.44 38.96
N THR A 30 -15.30 59.14 38.67
CA THR A 30 -15.17 59.90 37.45
C THR A 30 -15.30 58.93 36.28
N TYR A 31 -16.14 59.27 35.29
CA TYR A 31 -16.27 58.59 34.00
C TYR A 31 -14.94 58.43 33.22
N ALA A 32 -13.81 58.88 33.77
CA ALA A 32 -12.46 58.74 33.25
C ALA A 32 -11.77 57.41 33.64
N GLU A 33 -12.27 56.65 34.62
CA GLU A 33 -11.68 55.34 35.01
C GLU A 33 -12.20 54.15 34.19
N VAL A 34 -13.14 54.37 33.26
CA VAL A 34 -13.77 53.32 32.43
C VAL A 34 -13.34 53.40 30.96
N MET A 35 -12.34 54.23 30.63
CA MET A 35 -11.87 54.44 29.25
C MET A 35 -10.35 54.29 29.09
N ASN A 36 -9.70 53.51 29.96
CA ASN A 36 -8.28 53.21 29.78
C ASN A 36 -7.99 51.73 30.07
N SER A 37 -8.42 50.87 29.14
CA SER A 37 -7.76 49.59 28.91
C SER A 37 -7.18 49.65 27.50
N ASN A 38 -6.07 50.38 27.34
CA ASN A 38 -5.10 50.03 26.32
C ASN A 38 -4.63 48.61 26.68
N GLU A 39 -5.35 47.60 26.23
CA GLU A 39 -4.90 46.22 26.34
C GLU A 39 -3.79 46.07 25.31
N ASP A 40 -2.57 45.76 25.76
CA ASP A 40 -1.49 45.34 24.88
C ASP A 40 -2.02 44.12 24.08
N ILE A 41 -2.45 44.35 22.83
CA ILE A 41 -3.01 43.31 21.94
C ILE A 41 -1.94 42.95 20.93
N VAL A 42 -1.53 41.68 20.91
CA VAL A 42 -0.60 41.13 19.93
C VAL A 42 -1.36 40.18 19.01
N ASN A 43 -1.32 40.46 17.70
CA ASN A 43 -1.75 39.50 16.69
C ASN A 43 -0.54 38.66 16.27
N LEU A 44 -0.58 37.35 16.51
CA LEU A 44 0.48 36.41 16.16
C LEU A 44 -0.01 35.40 15.14
N ARG A 45 0.67 35.36 13.98
CA ARG A 45 0.45 34.33 12.96
C ARG A 45 1.38 33.15 13.18
N ILE A 46 0.82 31.96 13.29
CA ILE A 46 1.54 30.68 13.27
C ILE A 46 1.34 30.07 11.88
N VAL A 47 2.44 29.70 11.24
CA VAL A 47 2.46 29.05 9.93
C VAL A 47 2.91 27.61 10.11
N GLU A 48 2.22 26.67 9.47
CA GLU A 48 2.55 25.23 9.51
C GLU A 48 2.85 24.68 8.12
N THR A 49 3.88 23.84 8.07
CA THR A 49 3.99 22.75 7.09
C THR A 49 3.95 21.39 7.80
N THR A 50 3.54 20.36 7.08
CA THR A 50 3.56 18.97 7.56
C THR A 50 3.64 18.02 6.36
N ASP A 51 4.07 16.79 6.60
CA ASP A 51 3.99 15.69 5.64
C ASP A 51 4.58 16.06 4.27
N ILE A 52 5.68 16.81 4.25
CA ILE A 52 6.35 17.25 3.02
C ILE A 52 6.86 16.05 2.23
N HIS A 53 7.25 14.98 2.93
CA HIS A 53 7.68 13.72 2.33
C HIS A 53 8.79 13.86 1.29
N SER A 54 9.76 14.76 1.54
CA SER A 54 10.81 15.09 0.58
C SER A 54 10.31 15.59 -0.79
N ASN A 55 9.05 16.02 -0.93
CA ASN A 55 8.52 16.69 -2.12
C ASN A 55 8.95 18.16 -2.13
N ILE A 56 10.26 18.38 -2.29
CA ILE A 56 10.83 19.73 -2.23
C ILE A 56 10.56 20.48 -3.53
N MET A 57 10.88 19.84 -4.66
CA MET A 57 10.69 20.39 -5.99
C MET A 57 9.24 20.16 -6.45
N ASN A 58 8.72 21.03 -7.32
CA ASN A 58 7.44 20.80 -8.00
C ASN A 58 7.61 19.81 -9.17
N PHE A 59 8.16 18.63 -8.88
CA PHE A 59 8.51 17.63 -9.88
C PHE A 59 8.01 16.25 -9.47
N ASP A 60 7.27 15.61 -10.37
CA ASP A 60 6.85 14.23 -10.21
C ASP A 60 7.97 13.32 -10.76
N TYR A 61 8.81 12.82 -9.85
CA TYR A 61 9.94 11.95 -10.19
C TYR A 61 9.54 10.63 -10.86
N TYR A 62 8.29 10.22 -10.68
CA TYR A 62 7.77 9.00 -11.28
C TYR A 62 7.31 9.23 -12.72
N LYS A 63 6.73 10.40 -13.01
CA LYS A 63 6.40 10.82 -14.38
C LYS A 63 7.57 11.42 -15.14
N GLY A 64 8.60 11.89 -14.43
CA GLY A 64 9.73 12.60 -15.01
C GLY A 64 9.33 13.98 -15.56
N SER A 65 8.35 14.64 -14.94
CA SER A 65 7.83 15.94 -15.39
C SER A 65 7.49 16.85 -14.23
N SER A 66 7.51 18.17 -14.47
CA SER A 66 7.03 19.16 -13.51
C SER A 66 5.54 19.00 -13.19
N THR A 67 5.13 19.42 -12.00
CA THR A 67 3.75 19.43 -11.51
C THR A 67 3.41 20.79 -10.89
N THR A 68 2.12 21.11 -10.82
CA THR A 68 1.59 22.25 -10.07
C THR A 68 0.89 21.83 -8.78
N ALA A 69 0.73 20.53 -8.55
CA ALA A 69 -0.09 20.01 -7.45
C ALA A 69 0.57 20.12 -6.06
N TYR A 70 1.91 20.20 -6.00
CA TYR A 70 2.67 20.19 -4.75
C TYR A 70 4.10 20.73 -4.96
N GLY A 71 4.86 20.85 -3.87
CA GLY A 71 6.28 21.21 -3.86
C GLY A 71 6.59 22.29 -2.82
N LEU A 72 7.53 21.99 -1.90
CA LEU A 72 8.01 22.96 -0.91
C LEU A 72 8.58 24.23 -1.57
N THR A 73 9.15 24.16 -2.78
CA THR A 73 9.63 25.35 -3.52
C THR A 73 8.50 26.35 -3.77
N LYS A 74 7.28 25.89 -4.01
CA LYS A 74 6.11 26.77 -4.22
C LYS A 74 5.51 27.22 -2.90
N ALA A 75 5.37 26.29 -1.94
CA ALA A 75 4.90 26.62 -0.60
C ALA A 75 5.82 27.66 0.07
N ALA A 76 7.13 27.60 -0.14
CA ALA A 76 8.11 28.56 0.36
C ALA A 76 7.83 30.02 -0.05
N THR A 77 7.45 30.24 -1.31
CA THR A 77 7.07 31.58 -1.78
C THR A 77 5.83 32.07 -1.04
N LEU A 78 4.82 31.21 -0.89
CA LEU A 78 3.60 31.52 -0.16
C LEU A 78 3.86 31.77 1.33
N ILE A 79 4.72 30.98 1.97
CA ILE A 79 5.16 31.17 3.37
C ILE A 79 5.80 32.56 3.54
N LYS A 80 6.67 32.97 2.61
CA LYS A 80 7.29 34.31 2.65
C LYS A 80 6.27 35.43 2.49
N GLU A 81 5.28 35.24 1.63
CA GLU A 81 4.18 36.19 1.41
C GLU A 81 3.33 36.35 2.68
N VAL A 82 2.75 35.26 3.20
CA VAL A 82 1.85 35.31 4.36
C VAL A 82 2.53 35.74 5.66
N ARG A 83 3.85 35.50 5.77
CA ARG A 83 4.65 36.03 6.89
C ARG A 83 5.00 37.51 6.71
N GLY A 84 5.11 37.99 5.48
CA GLY A 84 5.29 39.41 5.18
C GLY A 84 4.02 40.23 5.39
N GLU A 85 2.84 39.60 5.35
CA GLU A 85 1.54 40.22 5.67
C GLU A 85 1.29 40.40 7.17
N ALA A 86 2.01 39.67 8.03
CA ALA A 86 1.81 39.67 9.48
C ALA A 86 2.98 40.35 10.20
N GLU A 87 2.67 41.29 11.11
CA GLU A 87 3.70 41.97 11.92
C GLU A 87 4.48 40.97 12.79
N ASN A 88 3.78 39.97 13.34
CA ASN A 88 4.36 38.90 14.13
C ASN A 88 4.04 37.55 13.49
N SER A 89 5.07 36.77 13.17
CA SER A 89 4.88 35.40 12.70
C SER A 89 5.90 34.41 13.23
N MET A 90 5.48 33.16 13.35
CA MET A 90 6.31 31.98 13.63
C MET A 90 5.99 30.86 12.65
N LEU A 91 6.98 30.03 12.32
CA LEU A 91 6.87 28.94 11.35
C LEU A 91 7.29 27.61 11.98
N PHE A 92 6.42 26.62 11.90
CA PHE A 92 6.66 25.29 12.45
C PHE A 92 6.47 24.20 11.40
N ASP A 93 7.15 23.07 11.62
CA ASP A 93 6.92 21.86 10.85
C ASP A 93 6.46 20.71 11.74
N ASN A 94 5.45 19.98 11.28
CA ASN A 94 4.81 18.92 12.06
C ASN A 94 5.23 17.49 11.65
N GLY A 95 6.39 17.29 11.02
CA GLY A 95 6.98 15.95 10.78
C GLY A 95 6.64 15.32 9.43
N ASP A 96 7.15 14.10 9.22
CA ASP A 96 7.14 13.35 7.94
C ASP A 96 7.83 14.09 6.78
N LEU A 97 9.13 14.34 6.97
CA LEU A 97 9.98 15.11 6.06
C LEU A 97 10.93 14.25 5.23
N ILE A 98 11.62 13.30 5.85
CA ILE A 98 12.85 12.70 5.29
C ILE A 98 12.63 11.44 4.42
N GLN A 99 11.39 10.96 4.34
CA GLN A 99 10.99 9.83 3.50
C GLN A 99 9.74 10.19 2.70
N GLY A 100 9.55 9.58 1.53
CA GLY A 100 8.29 9.60 0.80
C GLY A 100 8.53 9.71 -0.69
N SER A 101 9.03 10.85 -1.16
CA SER A 101 9.41 11.00 -2.57
C SER A 101 10.70 10.24 -2.91
N PRO A 102 10.96 9.94 -4.19
CA PRO A 102 12.22 9.34 -4.62
C PRO A 102 13.48 10.10 -4.25
N LEU A 103 13.36 11.39 -3.92
CA LEU A 103 14.49 12.17 -3.44
C LEU A 103 14.95 11.66 -2.06
N GLY A 104 14.01 11.41 -1.14
CA GLY A 104 14.34 10.83 0.17
C GLY A 104 14.93 9.42 0.02
N ASP A 105 14.33 8.60 -0.84
CA ASP A 105 14.82 7.26 -1.14
C ASP A 105 16.23 7.28 -1.73
N TYR A 106 16.52 8.22 -2.64
CA TYR A 106 17.85 8.38 -3.23
C TYR A 106 18.91 8.66 -2.17
N VAL A 107 18.63 9.59 -1.24
CA VAL A 107 19.55 9.94 -0.16
C VAL A 107 19.83 8.74 0.74
N SER A 108 18.79 7.99 1.11
CA SER A 108 18.90 6.79 1.94
C SER A 108 19.60 5.64 1.23
N ASN A 109 19.12 5.24 0.05
CA ASN A 109 19.61 4.07 -0.69
C ASN A 109 21.04 4.25 -1.21
N LYS A 110 21.52 5.48 -1.42
CA LYS A 110 22.93 5.76 -1.74
C LYS A 110 23.81 5.94 -0.51
N GLY A 111 23.24 5.85 0.70
CA GLY A 111 23.97 6.01 1.96
C GLY A 111 24.63 7.37 2.05
N LEU A 112 23.93 8.44 1.63
CA LEU A 112 24.48 9.79 1.63
C LEU A 112 24.46 10.43 3.02
N MET A 113 23.51 10.04 3.88
CA MET A 113 23.46 10.50 5.27
C MET A 113 24.65 9.95 6.07
N LYS A 114 25.73 10.73 6.04
CA LYS A 114 26.96 10.57 6.82
C LYS A 114 27.24 11.87 7.55
N ASP A 115 28.13 11.83 8.54
CA ASP A 115 28.50 13.03 9.30
C ASP A 115 28.87 14.21 8.37
N GLY A 116 28.21 15.35 8.59
CA GLY A 116 28.39 16.58 7.81
C GLY A 116 27.52 16.69 6.55
N TYR A 117 26.81 15.63 6.14
CA TYR A 117 25.82 15.72 5.07
C TYR A 117 24.50 16.32 5.60
N VAL A 118 23.97 17.32 4.90
CA VAL A 118 22.68 17.94 5.22
C VAL A 118 21.62 17.38 4.29
N HIS A 119 20.57 16.76 4.86
CA HIS A 119 19.44 16.25 4.07
C HIS A 119 18.84 17.39 3.22
N PRO A 120 18.47 17.16 1.94
CA PRO A 120 17.99 18.23 1.08
C PRO A 120 16.75 18.96 1.62
N VAL A 121 15.90 18.26 2.36
CA VAL A 121 14.74 18.89 3.02
C VAL A 121 15.19 19.97 4.01
N TYR A 122 16.25 19.72 4.79
CA TYR A 122 16.82 20.71 5.70
C TYR A 122 17.59 21.80 4.98
N LYS A 123 18.24 21.50 3.83
CA LYS A 123 18.80 22.57 2.98
C LYS A 123 17.73 23.56 2.55
N ALA A 124 16.55 23.08 2.19
CA ALA A 124 15.40 23.92 1.83
C ALA A 124 14.82 24.67 3.04
N MET A 125 14.50 23.95 4.11
CA MET A 125 13.85 24.52 5.30
C MET A 125 14.73 25.53 6.04
N ASN A 126 16.05 25.33 6.07
CA ASN A 126 16.98 26.28 6.69
C ASN A 126 16.95 27.67 6.04
N LEU A 127 16.47 27.78 4.79
CA LEU A 127 16.29 29.06 4.09
C LEU A 127 14.97 29.77 4.42
N LEU A 128 14.08 29.12 5.17
CA LEU A 128 12.76 29.64 5.55
C LEU A 128 12.70 30.13 6.99
N GLY A 129 13.69 29.80 7.82
CA GLY A 129 13.72 30.23 9.22
C GLY A 129 12.54 29.68 10.02
N TYR A 130 12.43 28.35 10.08
CA TYR A 130 11.53 27.63 11.00
C TYR A 130 11.95 27.92 12.45
N ASP A 131 10.96 28.06 13.33
CA ASP A 131 11.14 28.30 14.76
C ASP A 131 11.28 26.99 15.56
N ALA A 132 10.55 25.93 15.17
CA ALA A 132 10.74 24.57 15.69
C ALA A 132 10.07 23.52 14.78
N ALA A 133 10.39 22.24 14.98
CA ALA A 133 9.71 21.12 14.35
C ALA A 133 9.50 19.95 15.32
N THR A 134 8.64 19.01 14.94
CA THR A 134 8.53 17.69 15.59
C THR A 134 8.81 16.54 14.63
N LEU A 135 8.71 15.32 15.14
CA LEU A 135 8.94 14.08 14.42
C LEU A 135 7.60 13.46 14.04
N GLY A 136 7.49 13.02 12.80
CA GLY A 136 6.48 12.09 12.34
C GLY A 136 6.97 10.65 12.33
N ASN A 137 6.12 9.74 11.87
CA ASN A 137 6.48 8.32 11.84
C ASN A 137 7.57 8.02 10.82
N HIS A 138 7.61 8.74 9.70
CA HIS A 138 8.55 8.50 8.62
C HIS A 138 9.98 8.92 8.94
N GLU A 139 10.19 9.70 10.00
CA GLU A 139 11.53 9.97 10.54
C GLU A 139 12.25 8.70 11.03
N PHE A 140 11.51 7.64 11.40
CA PHE A 140 12.08 6.42 12.00
C PHE A 140 12.39 5.31 10.98
N ASN A 141 11.96 5.46 9.72
CA ASN A 141 12.01 4.41 8.70
C ASN A 141 13.41 3.88 8.35
N TYR A 142 14.43 4.70 8.55
CA TYR A 142 15.82 4.37 8.22
C TYR A 142 16.68 4.07 9.46
N GLY A 143 16.05 4.04 10.64
CA GLY A 143 16.69 3.79 11.93
C GLY A 143 17.31 5.02 12.60
N LEU A 144 17.60 4.87 13.91
CA LEU A 144 17.98 5.98 14.78
C LEU A 144 19.28 6.68 14.38
N GLU A 145 20.28 5.94 13.89
CA GLU A 145 21.55 6.55 13.45
C GLU A 145 21.36 7.48 12.26
N TYR A 146 20.49 7.08 11.31
CA TYR A 146 20.13 7.91 10.16
C TYR A 146 19.36 9.15 10.61
N LEU A 147 18.35 8.96 11.46
CA LEU A 147 17.54 10.03 12.02
C LEU A 147 18.42 11.05 12.77
N ASP A 148 19.23 10.60 13.72
CA ASP A 148 20.12 11.47 14.50
C ASP A 148 21.09 12.23 13.61
N SER A 149 21.55 11.62 12.51
CA SER A 149 22.39 12.30 11.51
C SER A 149 21.62 13.33 10.69
N ALA A 150 20.37 13.05 10.33
CA ALA A 150 19.52 13.95 9.57
C ALA A 150 19.17 15.20 10.38
N LEU A 151 18.76 15.03 11.64
CA LEU A 151 18.36 16.14 12.52
C LEU A 151 19.48 17.15 12.78
N LYS A 152 20.76 16.72 12.78
CA LYS A 152 21.92 17.63 12.88
C LYS A 152 22.00 18.65 11.74
N GLY A 153 21.33 18.39 10.62
CA GLY A 153 21.28 19.30 9.47
C GLY A 153 20.27 20.45 9.62
N ALA A 154 19.38 20.41 10.61
CA ALA A 154 18.39 21.46 10.85
C ALA A 154 18.99 22.63 11.66
N ASN A 155 18.70 23.86 11.24
CA ASN A 155 19.10 25.09 11.96
C ASN A 155 18.07 25.52 13.01
N PHE A 156 17.12 24.64 13.32
CA PHE A 156 15.99 24.89 14.22
C PHE A 156 15.80 23.66 15.14
N PRO A 157 15.28 23.87 16.35
CA PRO A 157 15.14 22.80 17.33
C PRO A 157 14.04 21.79 16.95
N TYR A 158 14.29 20.53 17.28
CA TYR A 158 13.29 19.47 17.30
C TYR A 158 12.78 19.21 18.72
N VAL A 159 11.47 19.03 18.85
CA VAL A 159 10.82 18.68 20.12
C VAL A 159 9.97 17.43 19.98
N ASN A 160 10.06 16.53 20.97
CA ASN A 160 9.15 15.39 21.11
C ASN A 160 9.10 14.91 22.56
N ALA A 161 7.90 14.85 23.13
CA ALA A 161 7.69 14.55 24.55
C ALA A 161 7.27 13.11 24.84
N ASN A 162 6.90 12.31 23.83
CA ASN A 162 6.36 10.95 24.06
C ASN A 162 7.28 9.81 23.59
N VAL A 163 8.43 10.10 22.97
CA VAL A 163 9.45 9.09 22.66
C VAL A 163 10.48 9.04 23.79
N MET A 164 10.63 7.84 24.35
CA MET A 164 11.52 7.56 25.48
C MET A 164 12.52 6.46 25.13
N ASN A 165 13.66 6.45 25.81
CA ASN A 165 14.54 5.28 25.83
C ASN A 165 13.97 4.18 26.75
N THR A 166 14.58 2.99 26.75
CA THR A 166 14.15 1.86 27.60
C THR A 166 14.30 2.08 29.11
N LYS A 167 14.89 3.20 29.55
CA LYS A 167 14.98 3.60 30.96
C LYS A 167 13.86 4.56 31.38
N GLY A 168 13.00 4.98 30.44
CA GLY A 168 11.92 5.94 30.70
C GLY A 168 12.35 7.40 30.66
N GLU A 169 13.52 7.70 30.10
CA GLU A 169 13.99 9.08 29.87
C GLU A 169 13.58 9.52 28.46
N ASN A 170 13.18 10.78 28.27
CA ASN A 170 12.90 11.33 26.94
C ASN A 170 14.13 11.17 26.04
N TYR A 171 13.94 10.60 24.85
CA TYR A 171 15.03 10.41 23.88
C TYR A 171 15.37 11.73 23.17
N PHE A 172 14.35 12.56 22.92
CA PHE A 172 14.49 13.90 22.35
C PHE A 172 14.20 14.97 23.41
N THR A 173 14.46 16.23 23.06
CA THR A 173 14.06 17.36 23.90
C THR A 173 12.53 17.38 24.01
N PRO A 174 11.92 17.29 25.21
CA PRO A 174 10.47 17.18 25.33
C PRO A 174 9.74 18.45 24.89
N TYR A 175 10.28 19.62 25.24
CA TYR A 175 9.73 20.92 24.86
C TYR A 175 10.82 22.01 24.80
N GLN A 176 10.49 23.14 24.18
CA GLN A 176 11.30 24.36 24.17
C GLN A 176 10.45 25.57 24.55
N ILE A 177 11.08 26.57 25.19
CA ILE A 177 10.47 27.89 25.42
C ILE A 177 11.14 28.88 24.48
N LEU A 178 10.40 29.34 23.48
CA LEU A 178 10.88 30.29 22.47
C LEU A 178 10.52 31.71 22.89
N GLU A 179 11.52 32.56 23.10
CA GLU A 179 11.30 33.98 23.37
C GLU A 179 11.08 34.73 22.05
N LYS A 180 9.83 35.13 21.79
CA LYS A 180 9.45 35.85 20.59
C LYS A 180 9.29 37.33 20.91
N LYS A 181 10.14 38.17 20.31
CA LYS A 181 9.88 39.61 20.24
C LYS A 181 8.71 39.86 19.31
N VAL A 182 7.74 40.62 19.78
CA VAL A 182 6.51 40.95 19.07
C VAL A 182 6.22 42.43 19.17
N LYS A 183 5.44 42.97 18.24
CA LYS A 183 4.79 44.27 18.38
C LYS A 183 3.31 44.10 18.61
N ASP A 184 2.76 44.90 19.52
CA ASP A 184 1.32 45.01 19.69
C ASP A 184 0.67 45.88 18.59
N THR A 185 -0.64 46.07 18.68
CA THR A 185 -1.43 46.89 17.74
C THR A 185 -1.10 48.39 17.79
N ASP A 186 -0.45 48.86 18.85
CA ASP A 186 0.01 50.24 19.01
C ASP A 186 1.48 50.42 18.56
N GLY A 187 2.16 49.31 18.23
CA GLY A 187 3.53 49.26 17.74
C GLY A 187 4.59 49.17 18.85
N GLU A 188 4.20 48.97 20.11
CA GLU A 188 5.14 48.77 21.21
C GLU A 188 5.73 47.36 21.19
N GLU A 189 7.02 47.25 21.51
CA GLU A 189 7.72 45.97 21.53
C GLU A 189 7.52 45.23 22.86
N HIS A 190 7.12 43.97 22.76
CA HIS A 190 6.98 43.04 23.88
C HIS A 190 7.76 41.75 23.62
N THR A 191 7.89 40.92 24.65
CA THR A 191 8.37 39.54 24.51
C THR A 191 7.31 38.58 25.02
N ILE A 192 6.95 37.61 24.19
CA ILE A 192 6.05 36.51 24.51
C ILE A 192 6.85 35.22 24.53
N LYS A 193 6.64 34.39 25.55
CA LYS A 193 7.27 33.07 25.69
C LYS A 193 6.36 32.00 25.12
N VAL A 194 6.74 31.45 23.97
CA VAL A 194 5.98 30.39 23.30
C VAL A 194 6.58 29.04 23.67
N GLY A 195 5.88 28.28 24.51
CA GLY A 195 6.18 26.88 24.77
C GLY A 195 5.78 26.01 23.59
N VAL A 196 6.68 25.19 23.10
CA VAL A 196 6.43 24.25 22.00
C VAL A 196 6.83 22.84 22.40
N THR A 197 5.94 21.88 22.17
CA THR A 197 6.16 20.45 22.37
C THR A 197 5.66 19.70 21.14
N GLY A 198 6.07 18.44 20.98
CA GLY A 198 5.51 17.60 19.92
C GLY A 198 5.35 16.14 20.27
N PHE A 199 4.62 15.42 19.41
CA PHE A 199 4.19 14.05 19.64
C PHE A 199 4.16 13.25 18.32
N VAL A 200 4.41 11.94 18.42
CA VAL A 200 4.35 10.98 17.30
C VAL A 200 3.46 9.78 17.67
N PRO A 201 2.80 9.08 16.73
CA PRO A 201 1.90 7.99 17.08
C PRO A 201 2.65 6.79 17.67
N GLN A 202 2.07 6.13 18.67
CA GLN A 202 2.64 4.89 19.25
C GLN A 202 2.83 3.77 18.21
N GLY A 203 2.10 3.85 17.08
CA GLY A 203 2.19 2.93 15.95
C GLY A 203 3.61 2.73 15.41
N ILE A 204 4.53 3.70 15.58
CA ILE A 204 5.92 3.57 15.12
C ILE A 204 6.64 2.35 15.71
N MET A 205 6.26 1.92 16.93
CA MET A 205 6.83 0.73 17.56
C MET A 205 6.45 -0.56 16.84
N ASN A 206 5.34 -0.55 16.10
CA ASN A 206 4.90 -1.66 15.26
C ASN A 206 5.43 -1.53 13.83
N TRP A 207 5.32 -0.34 13.24
CA TRP A 207 5.71 -0.08 11.84
C TRP A 207 7.22 -0.22 11.65
N ASP A 208 8.01 0.34 12.56
CA ASP A 208 9.47 0.36 12.48
C ASP A 208 10.14 -0.52 13.54
N ALA A 209 9.45 -1.58 13.99
CA ALA A 209 9.92 -2.50 15.02
C ALA A 209 11.37 -2.97 14.78
N LYS A 210 11.73 -3.27 13.52
CA LYS A 210 13.08 -3.69 13.10
C LYS A 210 14.18 -2.69 13.50
N HIS A 211 13.84 -1.42 13.63
CA HIS A 211 14.76 -0.34 13.99
C HIS A 211 14.68 0.04 15.47
N LEU A 212 13.51 -0.10 16.08
CA LEU A 212 13.17 0.51 17.38
C LEU A 212 13.03 -0.49 18.54
N GLU A 213 12.72 -1.76 18.25
CA GLU A 213 12.50 -2.78 19.28
C GLU A 213 13.72 -2.93 20.20
N GLY A 214 13.48 -2.91 21.51
CA GLY A 214 14.52 -2.95 22.53
C GLY A 214 15.33 -1.66 22.70
N LYS A 215 15.04 -0.59 21.94
CA LYS A 215 15.74 0.70 22.02
C LYS A 215 14.87 1.84 22.53
N LEU A 216 13.62 1.91 22.04
CA LEU A 216 12.67 2.96 22.39
C LEU A 216 11.40 2.41 23.02
N VAL A 217 10.69 3.30 23.72
CA VAL A 217 9.31 3.15 24.19
C VAL A 217 8.58 4.43 23.80
N VAL A 218 7.35 4.32 23.30
CA VAL A 218 6.53 5.48 22.94
C VAL A 218 5.32 5.52 23.85
N GLU A 219 5.15 6.59 24.62
CA GLU A 219 4.00 6.82 25.48
C GLU A 219 2.81 7.39 24.68
N ASP A 220 1.62 7.22 25.24
CA ASP A 220 0.40 7.78 24.71
C ASP A 220 0.47 9.31 24.63
N ILE A 221 0.04 9.84 23.48
CA ILE A 221 0.11 11.26 23.14
C ILE A 221 -0.61 12.14 24.18
N VAL A 222 -1.83 11.77 24.55
CA VAL A 222 -2.67 12.58 25.46
C VAL A 222 -2.13 12.50 26.89
N LYS A 223 -1.61 11.35 27.32
CA LYS A 223 -0.93 11.20 28.61
C LYS A 223 0.32 12.06 28.69
N SER A 224 1.19 11.99 27.69
CA SER A 224 2.41 12.81 27.65
C SER A 224 2.07 14.30 27.61
N ALA A 225 1.04 14.72 26.88
CA ALA A 225 0.57 16.11 26.85
C ALA A 225 0.12 16.60 28.24
N LYS A 226 -0.67 15.79 28.97
CA LYS A 226 -1.11 16.11 30.34
C LYS A 226 0.04 16.26 31.34
N LYS A 227 1.22 15.73 31.03
CA LYS A 227 2.44 15.89 31.82
C LYS A 227 3.24 17.12 31.38
N VAL A 228 3.55 17.25 30.09
CA VAL A 228 4.50 18.25 29.58
C VAL A 228 3.91 19.66 29.50
N VAL A 229 2.59 19.81 29.30
CA VAL A 229 1.94 21.13 29.23
C VAL A 229 2.04 21.89 30.56
N PRO A 230 1.73 21.28 31.73
CA PRO A 230 2.02 21.90 33.02
C PRO A 230 3.50 22.26 33.24
N GLU A 231 4.42 21.41 32.78
CA GLU A 231 5.88 21.67 32.88
C GLU A 231 6.27 22.92 32.06
N MET A 232 5.75 23.08 30.85
CA MET A 232 5.95 24.28 30.02
C MET A 232 5.38 25.55 30.67
N LYS A 233 4.14 25.51 31.17
CA LYS A 233 3.54 26.66 31.86
C LYS A 233 4.33 27.00 33.14
N ALA A 234 4.81 26.01 33.89
CA ALA A 234 5.70 26.23 35.05
C ALA A 234 7.06 26.81 34.68
N ALA A 235 7.58 26.48 33.49
CA ALA A 235 8.78 27.10 32.92
C ALA A 235 8.56 28.53 32.38
N GLY A 236 7.33 29.04 32.46
CA GLY A 236 6.96 30.41 32.10
C GLY A 236 6.49 30.56 30.65
N ALA A 237 5.99 29.51 30.01
CA ALA A 237 5.26 29.64 28.75
C ALA A 237 4.02 30.51 28.95
N ASP A 238 3.91 31.56 28.15
CA ASP A 238 2.69 32.36 28.01
C ASP A 238 1.68 31.58 27.15
N ILE A 239 2.14 31.11 25.99
CA ILE A 239 1.36 30.39 24.98
C ILE A 239 1.97 29.01 24.79
N VAL A 240 1.13 27.98 24.61
CA VAL A 240 1.55 26.62 24.31
C VAL A 240 1.06 26.18 22.92
N VAL A 241 2.02 25.89 22.06
CA VAL A 241 1.80 25.34 20.71
C VAL A 241 2.16 23.86 20.73
N VAL A 242 1.25 23.01 20.28
CA VAL A 242 1.47 21.57 20.18
C VAL A 242 1.64 21.17 18.72
N LEU A 243 2.77 20.54 18.42
CA LEU A 243 3.06 19.88 17.15
C LEU A 243 2.63 18.40 17.28
N SER A 244 1.40 18.10 16.89
CA SER A 244 0.84 16.75 16.97
C SER A 244 0.98 16.05 15.63
N HIS A 245 2.06 15.28 15.41
CA HIS A 245 2.13 14.40 14.25
C HIS A 245 1.19 13.21 14.47
N SER A 246 -0.10 13.46 14.34
CA SER A 246 -1.19 12.55 14.61
C SER A 246 -2.44 13.12 13.96
N GLY A 247 -3.30 12.24 13.45
CA GLY A 247 -4.57 12.67 12.90
C GLY A 247 -5.51 13.30 13.92
N ILE A 248 -6.62 13.83 13.43
CA ILE A 248 -7.60 14.52 14.28
C ILE A 248 -8.45 13.53 15.06
N ALA A 249 -9.16 12.62 14.37
CA ALA A 249 -10.06 11.68 15.03
C ALA A 249 -10.30 10.42 14.18
N ASP A 250 -10.65 9.34 14.86
CA ASP A 250 -11.20 8.14 14.25
C ASP A 250 -12.72 8.10 14.36
N TYR A 251 -13.36 7.52 13.35
CA TYR A 251 -14.79 7.24 13.33
C TYR A 251 -15.02 5.73 13.22
N ASP A 252 -16.10 5.26 13.83
CA ASP A 252 -16.58 3.92 13.62
C ASP A 252 -17.33 3.79 12.28
N GLN A 253 -17.78 2.58 11.99
CA GLN A 253 -18.48 2.23 10.74
C GLN A 253 -19.81 2.99 10.53
N ASP A 254 -20.40 3.50 11.63
CA ASP A 254 -21.64 4.25 11.65
C ASP A 254 -21.40 5.77 11.58
N GLY A 255 -20.13 6.19 11.45
CA GLY A 255 -19.73 7.59 11.40
C GLY A 255 -19.76 8.28 12.76
N LYS A 256 -19.83 7.52 13.86
CA LYS A 256 -19.70 8.08 15.20
C LYS A 256 -18.22 8.17 15.56
N MET A 257 -17.80 9.31 16.08
CA MET A 257 -16.43 9.50 16.57
C MET A 257 -16.15 8.44 17.65
N LYS A 258 -15.04 7.70 17.50
CA LYS A 258 -14.63 6.73 18.50
C LYS A 258 -14.36 7.44 19.83
N GLU A 259 -14.38 6.71 20.93
CA GLU A 259 -13.95 7.25 22.22
C GLU A 259 -12.43 7.16 22.36
N TYR A 260 -11.88 7.98 23.27
CA TYR A 260 -10.47 7.93 23.58
C TYR A 260 -10.10 6.58 24.18
N VAL A 261 -9.09 5.95 23.60
CA VAL A 261 -8.38 4.80 24.16
C VAL A 261 -6.90 5.13 24.18
N GLU A 262 -6.20 4.63 25.17
CA GLU A 262 -4.75 4.78 25.23
C GLU A 262 -4.10 4.16 23.98
N GLY A 263 -3.24 4.94 23.33
CA GLY A 263 -2.59 4.56 22.08
C GLY A 263 -3.42 4.75 20.82
N ILE A 264 -4.49 5.55 20.90
CA ILE A 264 -5.22 5.97 19.70
C ILE A 264 -4.29 6.73 18.75
N GLU A 265 -4.27 6.32 17.49
CA GLU A 265 -3.37 6.85 16.46
C GLU A 265 -3.70 8.31 16.09
N ASN A 266 -5.00 8.62 15.99
CA ASN A 266 -5.54 9.93 15.62
C ASN A 266 -6.06 10.65 16.87
N ALA A 267 -5.14 11.29 17.60
CA ALA A 267 -5.32 11.77 18.96
C ALA A 267 -5.60 13.28 19.08
N SER A 268 -5.45 14.06 18.01
CA SER A 268 -5.41 15.53 18.10
C SER A 268 -6.74 16.15 18.54
N TYR A 269 -7.89 15.50 18.28
CA TYR A 269 -9.17 15.89 18.85
C TYR A 269 -9.17 15.82 20.39
N TYR A 270 -8.53 14.81 20.98
CA TYR A 270 -8.47 14.65 22.43
C TYR A 270 -7.42 15.56 23.07
N LEU A 271 -6.35 15.89 22.34
CA LEU A 271 -5.38 16.90 22.76
C LEU A 271 -6.05 18.25 22.98
N SER A 272 -7.02 18.65 22.14
CA SER A 272 -7.75 19.92 22.33
C SER A 272 -8.54 20.01 23.66
N LYS A 273 -8.67 18.91 24.40
CA LYS A 273 -9.30 18.86 25.73
C LYS A 273 -8.29 18.93 26.88
N VAL A 274 -6.99 18.97 26.59
CA VAL A 274 -5.94 19.14 27.59
C VAL A 274 -5.81 20.63 27.92
N GLU A 275 -5.98 20.96 29.20
CA GLU A 275 -5.93 22.34 29.68
C GLU A 275 -4.56 22.98 29.45
N GLY A 276 -4.57 24.25 29.01
CA GLY A 276 -3.37 25.05 28.82
C GLY A 276 -2.71 24.93 27.43
N ILE A 277 -3.30 24.19 26.49
CA ILE A 277 -2.91 24.22 25.08
C ILE A 277 -3.65 25.35 24.38
N ASP A 278 -2.93 26.15 23.60
CA ASP A 278 -3.45 27.35 22.94
C ASP A 278 -3.56 27.19 21.41
N ALA A 279 -2.75 26.31 20.80
CA ALA A 279 -2.84 25.96 19.37
C ALA A 279 -2.36 24.53 19.11
N ILE A 280 -2.97 23.85 18.14
CA ILE A 280 -2.60 22.49 17.73
C ILE A 280 -2.34 22.43 16.23
N LEU A 281 -1.11 22.08 15.87
CA LEU A 281 -0.65 21.83 14.51
C LEU A 281 -0.70 20.32 14.26
N THR A 282 -1.31 19.86 13.16
CA THR A 282 -1.58 18.42 12.93
C THR A 282 -1.21 17.95 11.53
N GLY A 283 -0.94 16.65 11.41
CA GLY A 283 -0.45 16.01 10.18
C GLY A 283 -0.89 14.56 10.08
N HIS A 284 -0.05 13.69 9.52
CA HIS A 284 -0.18 12.22 9.50
C HIS A 284 -1.29 11.67 8.59
N GLN A 285 -2.52 12.22 8.65
CA GLN A 285 -3.64 11.74 7.83
C GLN A 285 -3.69 12.38 6.42
N HIS A 286 -2.87 13.39 6.17
CA HIS A 286 -2.83 14.18 4.92
C HIS A 286 -4.19 14.79 4.52
N LEU A 287 -5.09 14.97 5.50
CA LEU A 287 -6.40 15.57 5.28
C LEU A 287 -6.30 17.10 5.34
N MET A 288 -7.38 17.75 4.92
CA MET A 288 -7.49 19.20 5.01
C MET A 288 -8.47 19.57 6.12
N PHE A 289 -7.97 20.26 7.13
CA PHE A 289 -8.77 20.90 8.18
C PHE A 289 -8.18 22.27 8.52
N PRO A 290 -8.99 23.33 8.68
CA PRO A 290 -10.42 23.39 8.35
C PRO A 290 -10.69 23.36 6.85
N ASN A 291 -11.88 22.88 6.46
CA ASN A 291 -12.39 23.05 5.10
C ASN A 291 -13.92 23.06 5.08
N ALA A 292 -14.54 24.24 5.27
CA ALA A 292 -16.00 24.36 5.28
C ALA A 292 -16.68 23.94 3.96
N ALA A 293 -16.00 24.08 2.82
CA ALA A 293 -16.57 23.73 1.52
C ALA A 293 -16.60 22.21 1.29
N LYS A 294 -15.62 21.48 1.83
CA LYS A 294 -15.51 20.04 1.75
C LYS A 294 -14.89 19.48 3.05
N PRO A 295 -15.67 19.39 4.13
CA PRO A 295 -15.14 19.01 5.44
C PRO A 295 -14.59 17.59 5.43
N SER A 296 -13.34 17.42 5.89
CA SER A 296 -12.78 16.10 6.20
C SER A 296 -13.36 15.53 7.49
N PHE A 297 -13.77 16.42 8.40
CA PHE A 297 -14.40 16.13 9.68
C PHE A 297 -15.71 16.92 9.77
N ALA A 298 -16.81 16.28 10.11
CA ALA A 298 -18.11 16.96 10.19
C ALA A 298 -18.13 17.98 11.35
N ASP A 299 -18.82 19.11 11.14
CA ASP A 299 -19.08 20.08 12.20
C ASP A 299 -19.86 19.46 13.37
N GLY A 300 -19.60 19.95 14.58
CA GLY A 300 -20.18 19.43 15.82
C GLY A 300 -19.15 18.70 16.69
N ASN A 301 -19.56 18.27 17.89
CA ASN A 301 -18.66 17.71 18.91
C ASN A 301 -17.47 18.62 19.26
N GLY A 302 -17.61 19.93 19.07
CA GLY A 302 -16.54 20.92 19.25
C GLY A 302 -15.74 21.24 17.99
N ILE A 303 -15.94 20.54 16.87
CA ILE A 303 -15.31 20.84 15.58
C ILE A 303 -16.08 21.96 14.88
N ASP A 304 -15.35 23.00 14.45
CA ASP A 304 -15.84 24.11 13.66
C ASP A 304 -14.94 24.30 12.41
N ASN A 305 -15.42 23.88 11.24
CA ASN A 305 -14.70 24.00 9.97
C ASN A 305 -14.69 25.43 9.40
N LYS A 306 -15.51 26.34 9.93
CA LYS A 306 -15.52 27.72 9.47
C LYS A 306 -14.46 28.54 10.21
N LYS A 307 -14.37 28.36 11.53
CA LYS A 307 -13.39 29.05 12.38
C LYS A 307 -12.05 28.29 12.44
N GLY A 308 -12.04 27.00 12.14
CA GLY A 308 -10.83 26.19 12.26
C GLY A 308 -10.46 25.89 13.70
N THR A 309 -11.45 25.48 14.49
CA THR A 309 -11.23 25.16 15.91
C THR A 309 -11.77 23.78 16.26
N ILE A 310 -11.14 23.17 17.26
CA ILE A 310 -11.63 21.95 17.92
C ILE A 310 -11.72 22.24 19.42
N ASN A 311 -12.91 22.12 19.99
CA ASN A 311 -13.21 22.50 21.38
C ASN A 311 -12.79 23.94 21.72
N GLY A 312 -12.85 24.84 20.72
CA GLY A 312 -12.43 26.24 20.85
C GLY A 312 -10.94 26.51 20.65
N ILE A 313 -10.11 25.46 20.54
CA ILE A 313 -8.67 25.60 20.28
C ILE A 313 -8.43 25.65 18.76
N PRO A 314 -7.74 26.68 18.23
CA PRO A 314 -7.33 26.70 16.82
C PRO A 314 -6.53 25.46 16.46
N THR A 315 -6.97 24.76 15.42
CA THR A 315 -6.37 23.50 14.98
C THR A 315 -6.43 23.42 13.46
N LEU A 316 -5.37 22.91 12.83
CA LEU A 316 -5.36 22.70 11.38
C LEU A 316 -4.56 21.47 10.96
N MET A 317 -4.77 21.05 9.72
CA MET A 317 -4.04 20.03 8.98
C MET A 317 -3.95 20.48 7.51
N PRO A 318 -2.78 20.92 7.01
CA PRO A 318 -2.66 21.53 5.69
C PRO A 318 -2.37 20.52 4.58
N GLY A 319 -2.95 19.32 4.64
CA GLY A 319 -2.72 18.29 3.62
C GLY A 319 -1.32 17.71 3.68
N SER A 320 -0.59 17.73 2.56
CA SER A 320 0.74 17.11 2.45
C SER A 320 1.55 17.67 1.28
N TRP A 321 2.84 17.34 1.22
CA TRP A 321 3.74 17.60 0.08
C TRP A 321 3.94 19.09 -0.26
N GLY A 322 3.55 19.98 0.66
CA GLY A 322 3.51 21.42 0.41
C GLY A 322 2.43 21.85 -0.59
N ASN A 323 1.32 21.11 -0.70
CA ASN A 323 0.18 21.50 -1.53
C ASN A 323 -0.65 22.63 -0.91
N ASN A 324 -0.63 22.75 0.41
CA ASN A 324 -1.16 23.88 1.17
C ASN A 324 -0.17 24.24 2.29
N ILE A 325 -0.36 25.42 2.86
CA ILE A 325 0.22 25.78 4.15
C ILE A 325 -0.89 26.07 5.14
N GLY A 326 -0.62 25.79 6.42
CA GLY A 326 -1.55 26.06 7.50
C GLY A 326 -1.29 27.42 8.13
N LEU A 327 -2.34 28.15 8.46
CA LEU A 327 -2.27 29.43 9.17
C LEU A 327 -3.19 29.39 10.39
N ILE A 328 -2.61 29.63 11.57
CA ILE A 328 -3.36 29.97 12.78
C ILE A 328 -3.08 31.43 13.11
N ASP A 329 -4.13 32.24 13.17
CA ASP A 329 -4.04 33.63 13.61
C ASP A 329 -4.56 33.72 15.05
N LEU A 330 -3.70 34.10 15.99
CA LEU A 330 -4.02 34.25 17.42
C LEU A 330 -4.10 35.73 17.78
N LYS A 331 -5.12 36.08 18.56
CA LYS A 331 -5.20 37.35 19.29
C LYS A 331 -4.80 37.11 20.74
N ILE A 332 -3.74 37.78 21.17
CA ILE A 332 -3.14 37.63 22.49
C ILE A 332 -3.29 38.94 23.23
N GLU A 333 -3.87 38.90 24.43
CA GLU A 333 -4.07 40.07 25.29
C GLU A 333 -3.32 39.91 26.59
N LYS A 334 -2.86 41.03 27.14
CA LYS A 334 -2.23 41.04 28.46
C LYS A 334 -3.27 41.23 29.55
N VAL A 335 -3.80 40.14 30.05
CA VAL A 335 -4.82 40.12 31.11
C VAL A 335 -4.14 39.97 32.47
N ASN A 336 -4.34 40.95 33.37
CA ASN A 336 -3.75 40.97 34.72
C ASN A 336 -2.22 40.79 34.74
N GLY A 337 -1.53 41.37 33.74
CA GLY A 337 -0.07 41.29 33.61
C GLY A 337 0.46 39.96 33.07
N LYS A 338 -0.41 39.07 32.58
CA LYS A 338 -0.04 37.83 31.89
C LYS A 338 -0.60 37.83 30.48
N TRP A 339 0.14 37.29 29.53
CA TRP A 339 -0.36 37.08 28.17
C TRP A 339 -1.31 35.89 28.14
N ASP A 340 -2.46 36.09 27.50
CA ASP A 340 -3.49 35.06 27.34
C ASP A 340 -4.05 35.12 25.91
N VAL A 341 -4.43 33.97 25.37
CA VAL A 341 -5.05 33.88 24.03
C VAL A 341 -6.55 34.10 24.17
N THR A 342 -7.05 35.23 23.64
CA THR A 342 -8.46 35.62 23.79
C THR A 342 -9.30 35.27 22.57
N ASP A 343 -8.67 35.12 21.41
CA ASP A 343 -9.31 34.60 20.21
C ASP A 343 -8.28 33.90 19.31
N GLY A 344 -8.76 33.01 18.46
CA GLY A 344 -7.93 32.41 17.44
C GLY A 344 -8.76 31.70 16.39
N GLU A 345 -8.24 31.70 15.17
CA GLU A 345 -8.83 30.99 14.04
C GLU A 345 -7.75 30.31 13.21
N ALA A 346 -8.16 29.28 12.47
CA ALA A 346 -7.27 28.57 11.58
C ALA A 346 -7.81 28.57 10.15
N LYS A 347 -6.92 28.54 9.17
CA LYS A 347 -7.25 28.39 7.75
C LYS A 347 -6.13 27.69 7.00
N LEU A 348 -6.43 27.26 5.78
CA LEU A 348 -5.49 26.65 4.86
C LEU A 348 -5.35 27.54 3.62
N ASP A 349 -4.10 27.78 3.21
CA ASP A 349 -3.80 28.50 1.99
C ASP A 349 -3.15 27.53 0.96
N PRO A 350 -3.87 27.16 -0.13
CA PRO A 350 -3.34 26.27 -1.16
C PRO A 350 -2.31 26.97 -2.04
N ILE A 351 -1.31 26.22 -2.54
CA ILE A 351 -0.36 26.77 -3.52
C ILE A 351 -0.99 27.04 -4.89
N THR A 352 -2.17 26.48 -5.16
CA THR A 352 -2.93 26.63 -6.41
C THR A 352 -4.37 27.02 -6.12
N VAL A 353 -4.82 28.13 -6.70
CA VAL A 353 -6.21 28.62 -6.65
C VAL A 353 -6.70 28.85 -8.08
N GLY A 354 -7.66 28.02 -8.52
CA GLY A 354 -8.08 28.01 -9.93
C GLY A 354 -6.90 27.70 -10.85
N ASP A 355 -6.65 28.58 -11.81
CA ASP A 355 -5.52 28.43 -12.76
C ASP A 355 -4.22 29.11 -12.26
N GLN A 356 -4.25 29.79 -11.11
CA GLN A 356 -3.09 30.47 -10.55
C GLN A 356 -2.35 29.55 -9.58
N THR A 357 -1.02 29.49 -9.72
CA THR A 357 -0.16 28.69 -8.85
C THR A 357 1.03 29.52 -8.39
N ALA A 358 1.40 29.39 -7.11
CA ALA A 358 2.58 30.04 -6.53
C ALA A 358 3.85 29.73 -7.34
N LYS A 359 4.75 30.73 -7.42
CA LYS A 359 6.04 30.58 -8.08
C LYS A 359 6.99 29.78 -7.20
N GLU A 360 7.95 29.11 -7.83
CA GLU A 360 9.01 28.45 -7.08
C GLU A 360 9.97 29.47 -6.46
N ASP A 361 10.45 29.17 -5.25
CA ASP A 361 11.50 29.92 -4.60
C ASP A 361 12.88 29.59 -5.23
N PRO A 362 13.55 30.57 -5.87
CA PRO A 362 14.79 30.29 -6.60
C PRO A 362 15.96 29.91 -5.69
N ALA A 363 15.97 30.35 -4.43
CA ALA A 363 17.05 30.01 -3.50
C ALA A 363 16.95 28.54 -3.06
N ILE A 364 15.73 28.06 -2.81
CA ILE A 364 15.50 26.64 -2.49
C ILE A 364 15.81 25.76 -3.69
N VAL A 365 15.33 26.12 -4.89
CA VAL A 365 15.65 25.38 -6.13
C VAL A 365 17.16 25.23 -6.30
N ALA A 366 17.92 26.32 -6.11
CA ALA A 366 19.37 26.28 -6.20
C ALA A 366 20.01 25.39 -5.13
N ALA A 367 19.50 25.42 -3.89
CA ALA A 367 20.06 24.68 -2.77
C ALA A 367 19.92 23.15 -2.90
N VAL A 368 18.90 22.65 -3.60
CA VAL A 368 18.62 21.22 -3.77
C VAL A 368 18.84 20.71 -5.19
N LYS A 369 19.33 21.55 -6.10
CA LYS A 369 19.45 21.23 -7.52
C LYS A 369 20.27 19.95 -7.76
N ALA A 370 21.39 19.79 -7.06
CA ALA A 370 22.28 18.65 -7.26
C ALA A 370 21.58 17.32 -6.91
N GLU A 371 20.87 17.28 -5.77
CA GLU A 371 20.10 16.10 -5.37
C GLU A 371 18.87 15.88 -6.25
N HIS A 372 18.22 16.94 -6.71
CA HIS A 372 17.13 16.84 -7.68
C HIS A 372 17.60 16.18 -8.98
N ASP A 373 18.66 16.69 -9.60
CA ASP A 373 19.23 16.13 -10.84
C ASP A 373 19.69 14.68 -10.63
N ALA A 374 20.33 14.39 -9.49
CA ALA A 374 20.80 13.05 -9.17
C ALA A 374 19.66 12.06 -8.92
N THR A 375 18.53 12.53 -8.36
CA THR A 375 17.31 11.74 -8.16
C THR A 375 16.66 11.42 -9.50
N ILE A 376 16.59 12.36 -10.44
CA ILE A 376 16.10 12.10 -11.81
C ILE A 376 16.91 10.96 -12.44
N LYS A 377 18.24 11.04 -12.36
CA LYS A 377 19.12 9.98 -12.86
C LYS A 377 18.96 8.66 -12.10
N TYR A 378 18.74 8.73 -10.79
CA TYR A 378 18.48 7.54 -9.97
C TYR A 378 17.21 6.83 -10.43
N MET A 379 16.15 7.56 -10.78
CA MET A 379 14.90 6.98 -11.30
C MET A 379 15.02 6.27 -12.65
N GLU A 380 16.13 6.49 -13.36
CA GLU A 380 16.52 5.78 -14.58
C GLU A 380 17.37 4.53 -14.32
N THR A 381 17.61 4.18 -13.04
CA THR A 381 18.37 2.97 -12.68
C THR A 381 17.62 1.72 -13.15
N PRO A 382 18.27 0.83 -13.93
CA PRO A 382 17.71 -0.48 -14.27
C PRO A 382 17.44 -1.33 -13.04
N VAL A 383 16.23 -1.88 -12.94
CA VAL A 383 15.81 -2.79 -11.85
C VAL A 383 15.48 -4.19 -12.33
N GLY A 384 15.20 -4.36 -13.63
CA GLY A 384 14.91 -5.66 -14.22
C GLY A 384 14.64 -5.57 -15.72
N GLU A 385 14.17 -6.66 -16.30
CA GLU A 385 13.80 -6.79 -17.71
C GLU A 385 12.32 -7.19 -17.82
N LEU A 386 11.57 -6.52 -18.71
CA LEU A 386 10.18 -6.81 -19.02
C LEU A 386 10.08 -7.58 -20.34
N LYS A 387 9.41 -8.73 -20.32
CA LYS A 387 9.04 -9.47 -21.53
C LYS A 387 7.57 -9.20 -21.86
N GLY A 388 7.32 -8.58 -23.01
CA GLY A 388 5.99 -8.13 -23.42
C GLY A 388 5.68 -6.71 -22.97
N ASP A 389 4.63 -6.08 -23.52
CA ASP A 389 4.25 -4.72 -23.17
C ASP A 389 3.29 -4.71 -21.97
N LEU A 390 3.41 -3.69 -21.09
CA LEU A 390 2.44 -3.42 -20.03
C LEU A 390 1.61 -2.21 -20.39
N ASN A 391 0.30 -2.37 -20.41
CA ASN A 391 -0.60 -1.24 -20.54
C ASN A 391 -1.92 -1.48 -19.79
N THR A 392 -2.66 -0.40 -19.57
CA THR A 392 -3.96 -0.42 -18.90
C THR A 392 -5.09 0.03 -19.82
N TYR A 393 -4.89 0.11 -21.13
CA TYR A 393 -5.87 0.65 -22.07
C TYR A 393 -7.24 -0.06 -21.98
N PHE A 394 -7.23 -1.38 -21.86
CA PHE A 394 -8.45 -2.17 -21.69
C PHE A 394 -8.67 -2.65 -20.25
N GLY A 395 -7.95 -2.08 -19.28
CA GLY A 395 -7.92 -2.60 -17.90
C GLY A 395 -9.25 -2.57 -17.15
N LEU A 396 -10.23 -1.79 -17.63
CA LEU A 396 -11.60 -1.81 -17.09
C LEU A 396 -12.48 -2.91 -17.68
N VAL A 397 -12.14 -3.45 -18.85
CA VAL A 397 -13.01 -4.35 -19.62
C VAL A 397 -12.36 -5.70 -19.95
N LYS A 398 -11.07 -5.84 -19.66
CA LYS A 398 -10.30 -7.06 -19.85
C LYS A 398 -9.19 -7.14 -18.80
N ASP A 399 -8.86 -8.36 -18.39
CA ASP A 399 -7.66 -8.63 -17.62
C ASP A 399 -6.39 -8.20 -18.39
N ASN A 400 -5.36 -7.77 -17.66
CA ASN A 400 -4.15 -7.19 -18.26
C ASN A 400 -2.89 -7.36 -17.40
N ALA A 401 -1.75 -7.36 -18.07
CA ALA A 401 -0.45 -7.65 -17.47
C ALA A 401 0.00 -6.64 -16.40
N ALA A 402 -0.45 -5.38 -16.47
CA ALA A 402 -0.09 -4.37 -15.48
C ALA A 402 -0.71 -4.71 -14.10
N MET A 403 -1.96 -5.17 -14.08
CA MET A 403 -2.64 -5.61 -12.85
C MET A 403 -2.07 -6.93 -12.33
N GLU A 404 -1.77 -7.87 -13.24
CA GLU A 404 -1.15 -9.16 -12.91
C GLU A 404 0.17 -9.00 -12.15
N ILE A 405 1.07 -8.13 -12.63
CA ILE A 405 2.36 -7.92 -11.98
C ILE A 405 2.19 -7.32 -10.58
N LEU A 406 1.27 -6.36 -10.44
CA LEU A 406 0.93 -5.78 -9.15
C LEU A 406 0.41 -6.83 -8.17
N ASN A 407 -0.56 -7.64 -8.61
CA ASN A 407 -1.14 -8.70 -7.80
C ASN A 407 -0.12 -9.78 -7.41
N ARG A 408 0.78 -10.17 -8.32
CA ARG A 408 1.87 -11.12 -8.04
C ARG A 408 2.87 -10.55 -7.04
N ALA A 409 3.24 -9.27 -7.17
CA ALA A 409 4.13 -8.61 -6.22
C ALA A 409 3.52 -8.54 -4.82
N GLN A 410 2.25 -8.14 -4.70
CA GLN A 410 1.53 -8.11 -3.43
C GLN A 410 1.42 -9.53 -2.82
N THR A 411 1.03 -10.52 -3.62
CA THR A 411 0.94 -11.92 -3.17
C THR A 411 2.29 -12.45 -2.71
N TRP A 412 3.37 -12.21 -3.46
CA TRP A 412 4.73 -12.61 -3.12
C TRP A 412 5.17 -11.99 -1.79
N TYR A 413 4.95 -10.69 -1.63
CA TYR A 413 5.30 -9.95 -0.41
C TYR A 413 4.52 -10.47 0.81
N VAL A 414 3.19 -10.58 0.70
CA VAL A 414 2.34 -11.02 1.82
C VAL A 414 2.64 -12.46 2.21
N LYS A 415 2.86 -13.37 1.25
CA LYS A 415 3.25 -14.76 1.56
C LYS A 415 4.55 -14.83 2.37
N ASP A 416 5.51 -13.97 2.05
CA ASP A 416 6.75 -13.88 2.82
C ASP A 416 6.51 -13.32 4.23
N ALA A 417 5.79 -12.21 4.33
CA ALA A 417 5.47 -11.55 5.60
C ALA A 417 4.64 -12.43 6.56
N LEU A 418 3.82 -13.35 6.03
CA LEU A 418 3.01 -14.25 6.85
C LEU A 418 3.78 -15.48 7.35
N LYS A 419 5.02 -15.72 6.91
CA LYS A 419 5.84 -16.83 7.41
C LYS A 419 5.98 -16.74 8.94
N GLY A 420 5.75 -17.85 9.62
CA GLY A 420 5.82 -17.91 11.09
C GLY A 420 4.59 -17.36 11.83
N THR A 421 3.63 -16.76 11.13
CA THR A 421 2.35 -16.37 11.71
C THR A 421 1.34 -17.53 11.71
N LYS A 422 0.24 -17.38 12.46
CA LYS A 422 -0.88 -18.34 12.43
C LYS A 422 -1.64 -18.36 11.10
N TYR A 423 -1.38 -17.43 10.19
CA TYR A 423 -2.06 -17.29 8.89
C TYR A 423 -1.26 -17.89 7.72
N LYS A 424 -0.05 -18.41 7.97
CA LYS A 424 0.88 -18.91 6.94
C LYS A 424 0.31 -19.97 5.99
N ASP A 425 -0.68 -20.75 6.45
CA ASP A 425 -1.27 -21.87 5.70
C ASP A 425 -2.59 -21.49 5.00
N ILE A 426 -3.07 -20.25 5.16
CA ILE A 426 -4.27 -19.75 4.48
C ILE A 426 -3.89 -19.27 3.07
N PRO A 427 -4.63 -19.65 2.01
CA PRO A 427 -4.36 -19.17 0.66
C PRO A 427 -4.35 -17.64 0.57
N VAL A 428 -3.30 -17.09 -0.07
CA VAL A 428 -3.15 -15.65 -0.32
C VAL A 428 -3.60 -15.33 -1.75
N LEU A 429 -4.59 -14.45 -1.85
CA LEU A 429 -5.08 -13.78 -3.07
C LEU A 429 -4.57 -12.33 -3.07
N SER A 430 -4.76 -11.60 -4.16
CA SER A 430 -4.46 -10.16 -4.21
C SER A 430 -5.55 -9.37 -4.92
N ALA A 431 -5.89 -8.20 -4.38
CA ALA A 431 -6.86 -7.27 -4.95
C ALA A 431 -6.16 -5.97 -5.37
N ALA A 432 -6.30 -5.63 -6.64
CA ALA A 432 -5.75 -4.41 -7.22
C ALA A 432 -6.70 -3.75 -8.22
N ALA A 433 -6.60 -2.43 -8.35
CA ALA A 433 -7.39 -1.63 -9.28
C ALA A 433 -6.50 -0.99 -10.36
N PRO A 434 -6.98 -0.84 -11.60
CA PRO A 434 -6.26 -0.15 -12.66
C PRO A 434 -6.35 1.37 -12.44
N PHE A 435 -5.48 1.91 -11.60
CA PHE A 435 -5.54 3.31 -11.15
C PHE A 435 -5.43 4.33 -12.28
N LYS A 436 -4.65 4.03 -13.31
CA LYS A 436 -4.55 4.79 -14.56
C LYS A 436 -5.35 4.07 -15.65
N ALA A 437 -6.65 4.37 -15.75
CA ALA A 437 -7.51 3.82 -16.80
C ALA A 437 -8.53 4.85 -17.31
N GLY A 438 -8.04 6.06 -17.61
CA GLY A 438 -8.78 7.11 -18.31
C GLY A 438 -9.55 8.10 -17.44
N ARG A 439 -9.57 7.91 -16.10
CA ARG A 439 -10.31 8.79 -15.19
C ARG A 439 -9.70 10.20 -15.13
N GLY A 440 -8.38 10.31 -15.20
CA GLY A 440 -7.63 11.56 -15.24
C GLY A 440 -7.58 12.22 -16.63
N GLY A 441 -8.24 11.65 -17.64
CA GLY A 441 -8.23 12.14 -19.02
C GLY A 441 -7.62 11.15 -19.99
N VAL A 442 -7.50 11.55 -21.26
CA VAL A 442 -7.10 10.65 -22.35
C VAL A 442 -5.71 10.04 -22.16
N ASP A 443 -4.78 10.75 -21.52
CA ASP A 443 -3.40 10.28 -21.27
C ASP A 443 -3.24 9.54 -19.92
N ASP A 444 -4.33 9.31 -19.19
CA ASP A 444 -4.31 8.64 -17.89
C ASP A 444 -4.29 7.10 -18.02
N TYR A 445 -3.24 6.58 -18.65
CA TYR A 445 -2.99 5.15 -18.84
C TYR A 445 -1.52 4.82 -18.58
N THR A 446 -1.25 3.59 -18.16
CA THR A 446 0.09 3.00 -18.19
C THR A 446 0.36 2.47 -19.59
N ASP A 447 1.55 2.74 -20.12
CA ASP A 447 2.07 2.16 -21.38
C ASP A 447 3.60 2.06 -21.27
N VAL A 448 4.07 0.87 -20.90
CA VAL A 448 5.48 0.53 -20.73
C VAL A 448 5.84 -0.57 -21.71
N LYS A 449 6.81 -0.28 -22.59
CA LYS A 449 7.27 -1.25 -23.60
C LYS A 449 8.20 -2.30 -23.02
N SER A 450 8.19 -3.48 -23.63
CA SER A 450 9.14 -4.55 -23.34
C SER A 450 10.59 -4.06 -23.40
N GLY A 451 11.44 -4.58 -22.53
CA GLY A 451 12.84 -4.19 -22.38
C GLY A 451 13.19 -3.86 -20.93
N THR A 452 14.28 -3.10 -20.74
CA THR A 452 14.77 -2.77 -19.41
C THR A 452 13.75 -1.94 -18.63
N ILE A 453 13.32 -2.47 -17.49
CA ILE A 453 12.49 -1.76 -16.51
C ILE A 453 13.41 -0.92 -15.64
N VAL A 454 13.09 0.37 -15.52
CA VAL A 454 13.73 1.29 -14.57
C VAL A 454 12.77 1.66 -13.43
N LEU A 455 13.28 2.26 -12.36
CA LEU A 455 12.48 2.63 -11.17
C LEU A 455 11.22 3.44 -11.51
N LYS A 456 11.29 4.39 -12.45
CA LYS A 456 10.11 5.17 -12.86
C LYS A 456 8.99 4.32 -13.47
N ASN A 457 9.32 3.20 -14.14
CA ASN A 457 8.30 2.31 -14.71
C ASN A 457 7.48 1.60 -13.62
N ILE A 458 8.11 1.22 -12.51
CA ILE A 458 7.42 0.60 -11.36
C ILE A 458 6.41 1.57 -10.74
N ALA A 459 6.74 2.85 -10.70
CA ALA A 459 5.85 3.84 -10.13
C ALA A 459 4.70 4.26 -11.06
N ASP A 460 4.87 4.13 -12.38
CA ASP A 460 3.75 4.30 -13.32
C ASP A 460 2.70 3.19 -13.17
N LEU A 461 3.09 2.01 -12.68
CA LEU A 461 2.19 0.89 -12.40
C LEU A 461 1.38 1.07 -11.10
N TYR A 462 1.90 1.81 -10.12
CA TYR A 462 1.19 2.07 -8.85
C TYR A 462 1.32 3.53 -8.42
N LEU A 463 0.25 4.30 -8.62
CA LEU A 463 0.22 5.76 -8.49
C LEU A 463 0.34 6.27 -7.04
N PHE A 464 -0.20 5.53 -6.06
CA PHE A 464 -0.36 6.00 -4.68
C PHE A 464 0.82 5.57 -3.80
N ASP A 465 1.68 6.51 -3.38
CA ASP A 465 2.82 6.18 -2.49
C ASP A 465 2.41 5.92 -1.06
N ASN A 466 1.39 6.65 -0.62
CA ASN A 466 0.91 6.68 0.74
C ASN A 466 0.20 5.39 1.14
N ASN A 467 0.17 4.38 0.25
CA ASN A 467 -0.53 3.14 0.46
C ASN A 467 0.43 1.99 0.76
N VAL A 468 0.46 1.54 2.01
CA VAL A 468 1.24 0.36 2.45
C VAL A 468 0.55 -0.95 2.09
N VAL A 469 1.34 -2.02 1.93
CA VAL A 469 0.78 -3.36 1.70
C VAL A 469 -0.02 -3.77 2.94
N ASN A 470 -1.30 -4.05 2.74
CA ASN A 470 -2.17 -4.60 3.78
C ASN A 470 -2.62 -6.00 3.38
N ALA A 471 -3.00 -6.81 4.36
CA ALA A 471 -3.69 -8.05 4.10
C ALA A 471 -4.87 -8.23 5.04
N VAL A 472 -6.02 -8.61 4.49
CA VAL A 472 -7.25 -8.85 5.26
C VAL A 472 -7.66 -10.32 5.15
N LYS A 473 -8.11 -10.90 6.25
CA LYS A 473 -8.68 -12.26 6.27
C LYS A 473 -10.16 -12.19 5.91
N VAL A 474 -10.55 -12.90 4.86
CA VAL A 474 -11.96 -12.97 4.42
C VAL A 474 -12.38 -14.43 4.20
N ASN A 475 -13.69 -14.68 4.24
CA ASN A 475 -14.24 -15.96 3.81
C ASN A 475 -14.79 -15.87 2.37
N GLY A 476 -15.18 -17.01 1.80
CA GLY A 476 -15.68 -17.06 0.42
C GLY A 476 -16.95 -16.24 0.18
N SER A 477 -17.81 -16.04 1.19
CA SER A 477 -18.95 -15.12 1.07
C SER A 477 -18.50 -13.67 0.97
N THR A 478 -17.62 -13.22 1.86
CA THR A 478 -17.07 -11.85 1.85
C THR A 478 -16.28 -11.57 0.57
N LEU A 479 -15.49 -12.54 0.09
CA LEU A 479 -14.78 -12.45 -1.18
C LEU A 479 -15.74 -12.21 -2.35
N LYS A 480 -16.87 -12.93 -2.39
CA LYS A 480 -17.89 -12.73 -3.41
C LYS A 480 -18.54 -11.35 -3.32
N GLU A 481 -18.88 -10.88 -2.12
CA GLU A 481 -19.47 -9.54 -1.94
C GLU A 481 -18.50 -8.42 -2.34
N TRP A 482 -17.19 -8.60 -2.12
CA TRP A 482 -16.17 -7.68 -2.64
C TRP A 482 -16.25 -7.57 -4.16
N LEU A 483 -16.21 -8.70 -4.86
CA LEU A 483 -16.33 -8.73 -6.32
C LEU A 483 -17.68 -8.16 -6.81
N GLU A 484 -18.78 -8.38 -6.09
CA GLU A 484 -20.09 -7.79 -6.42
C GLU A 484 -20.09 -6.26 -6.28
N TRP A 485 -19.37 -5.71 -5.30
CA TRP A 485 -19.18 -4.26 -5.19
C TRP A 485 -18.28 -3.71 -6.29
N SER A 486 -17.14 -4.35 -6.58
CA SER A 486 -16.26 -3.95 -7.67
C SER A 486 -16.97 -4.00 -9.03
N ALA A 487 -17.87 -4.97 -9.25
CA ALA A 487 -18.71 -5.03 -10.45
C ALA A 487 -19.68 -3.83 -10.59
N GLY A 488 -19.79 -2.93 -9.61
CA GLY A 488 -20.46 -1.64 -9.72
C GLY A 488 -19.83 -0.68 -10.76
N GLN A 489 -18.61 -0.99 -11.21
CA GLN A 489 -17.93 -0.31 -12.32
C GLN A 489 -18.69 -0.39 -13.66
N PHE A 490 -19.65 -1.32 -13.79
CA PHE A 490 -20.36 -1.56 -15.05
C PHE A 490 -21.82 -1.11 -15.01
N ASN A 491 -22.27 -0.49 -16.10
CA ASN A 491 -23.70 -0.25 -16.33
C ASN A 491 -24.44 -1.58 -16.56
N THR A 492 -25.76 -1.57 -16.36
CA THR A 492 -26.58 -2.74 -16.67
C THR A 492 -26.87 -2.77 -18.17
N ILE A 493 -26.50 -3.86 -18.85
CA ILE A 493 -26.71 -4.06 -20.28
C ILE A 493 -28.05 -4.78 -20.50
N ASP A 494 -28.92 -4.18 -21.30
CA ASP A 494 -30.21 -4.75 -21.68
C ASP A 494 -30.09 -5.44 -23.05
N PRO A 495 -30.15 -6.79 -23.12
CA PRO A 495 -30.06 -7.52 -24.38
C PRO A 495 -31.28 -7.33 -25.29
N ALA A 496 -32.39 -6.78 -24.80
CA ALA A 496 -33.56 -6.47 -25.63
C ALA A 496 -33.38 -5.20 -26.46
N LYS A 497 -32.38 -4.37 -26.12
CA LYS A 497 -32.10 -3.10 -26.78
C LYS A 497 -31.04 -3.23 -27.86
N THR A 498 -31.31 -2.64 -29.02
CA THR A 498 -30.37 -2.59 -30.15
C THR A 498 -29.53 -1.32 -30.20
N GLU A 499 -29.90 -0.30 -29.41
CA GLU A 499 -29.15 0.94 -29.26
C GLU A 499 -27.77 0.72 -28.63
N GLU A 500 -26.87 1.69 -28.86
CA GLU A 500 -25.53 1.69 -28.24
C GLU A 500 -25.65 1.81 -26.72
N GLN A 501 -24.94 0.93 -26.00
CA GLN A 501 -24.98 0.87 -24.54
C GLN A 501 -23.55 1.01 -23.97
N PRO A 502 -23.25 2.08 -23.22
CA PRO A 502 -21.93 2.24 -22.61
C PRO A 502 -21.74 1.26 -21.47
N LEU A 503 -20.65 0.49 -21.49
CA LEU A 503 -20.34 -0.53 -20.48
C LEU A 503 -19.88 0.08 -19.15
N ILE A 504 -19.06 1.13 -19.21
CA ILE A 504 -18.42 1.72 -18.04
C ILE A 504 -19.35 2.72 -17.35
N ASN A 505 -19.54 2.54 -16.05
CA ASN A 505 -20.24 3.48 -15.18
C ASN A 505 -19.27 4.58 -14.72
N SER A 506 -19.39 5.79 -15.30
CA SER A 506 -18.51 6.93 -14.98
C SER A 506 -18.69 7.48 -13.56
N GLU A 507 -19.81 7.17 -12.90
CA GLU A 507 -20.08 7.59 -11.52
C GLU A 507 -19.39 6.72 -10.48
N PHE A 508 -18.96 5.52 -10.88
CA PHE A 508 -18.19 4.61 -10.03
C PHE A 508 -16.69 4.95 -10.16
N PRO A 509 -16.02 5.38 -9.09
CA PRO A 509 -14.61 5.73 -9.19
C PRO A 509 -13.76 4.52 -9.58
N THR A 510 -12.96 4.64 -10.63
CA THR A 510 -12.10 3.57 -11.15
C THR A 510 -11.18 2.96 -10.10
N TYR A 511 -10.66 3.77 -9.17
CA TYR A 511 -9.82 3.26 -8.09
C TYR A 511 -10.57 2.37 -7.10
N ASN A 512 -11.90 2.18 -7.21
CA ASN A 512 -12.74 1.25 -6.44
C ASN A 512 -13.03 -0.06 -7.20
N PHE A 513 -12.63 -0.17 -8.46
CA PHE A 513 -12.79 -1.39 -9.26
C PHE A 513 -11.60 -2.33 -9.01
N ASP A 514 -11.78 -3.30 -8.14
CA ASP A 514 -10.77 -4.33 -7.90
C ASP A 514 -10.94 -5.53 -8.82
N VAL A 515 -9.81 -5.97 -9.36
CA VAL A 515 -9.61 -7.32 -9.88
C VAL A 515 -8.93 -8.14 -8.79
N ILE A 516 -9.47 -9.32 -8.49
CA ILE A 516 -8.91 -10.21 -7.48
C ILE A 516 -8.22 -11.40 -8.14
N ASP A 517 -6.91 -11.42 -8.05
CA ASP A 517 -6.05 -12.49 -8.56
C ASP A 517 -6.01 -13.72 -7.63
N GLY A 518 -5.82 -14.89 -8.23
CA GLY A 518 -5.85 -16.21 -7.57
C GLY A 518 -7.23 -16.89 -7.57
N VAL A 519 -8.27 -16.23 -8.07
CA VAL A 519 -9.61 -16.80 -8.30
C VAL A 519 -10.10 -16.49 -9.70
N THR A 520 -10.89 -17.40 -10.30
CA THR A 520 -11.52 -17.13 -11.60
C THR A 520 -13.00 -16.84 -11.46
N TYR A 521 -13.55 -15.89 -12.22
CA TYR A 521 -14.97 -15.54 -12.14
C TYR A 521 -15.51 -14.89 -13.41
N ASP A 522 -16.83 -14.94 -13.60
CA ASP A 522 -17.50 -14.20 -14.68
C ASP A 522 -18.38 -13.08 -14.10
N VAL A 523 -18.52 -11.99 -14.85
CA VAL A 523 -19.32 -10.82 -14.52
C VAL A 523 -20.52 -10.74 -15.47
N ASP A 524 -21.72 -10.91 -14.91
CA ASP A 524 -22.99 -10.77 -15.60
C ASP A 524 -23.50 -9.34 -15.54
N VAL A 525 -23.24 -8.58 -16.59
CA VAL A 525 -23.64 -7.17 -16.71
C VAL A 525 -25.13 -7.00 -17.05
N THR A 526 -25.90 -8.07 -17.28
CA THR A 526 -27.36 -7.97 -17.44
C THR A 526 -28.08 -7.87 -16.10
N SER A 527 -27.44 -8.35 -15.03
CA SER A 527 -27.94 -8.16 -13.67
C SER A 527 -27.71 -6.71 -13.20
N LYS A 528 -28.64 -6.19 -12.39
CA LYS A 528 -28.47 -4.93 -11.67
C LYS A 528 -27.22 -4.98 -10.75
N PRO A 529 -26.58 -3.85 -10.44
CA PRO A 529 -25.50 -3.81 -9.46
C PRO A 529 -26.03 -4.05 -8.05
N LYS A 530 -25.33 -4.85 -7.24
CA LYS A 530 -25.75 -5.14 -5.86
C LYS A 530 -25.54 -3.97 -4.91
N TYR A 531 -24.42 -3.26 -5.08
CA TYR A 531 -23.98 -2.14 -4.24
C TYR A 531 -23.80 -0.85 -5.03
N ASP A 532 -23.85 0.29 -4.35
CA ASP A 532 -23.43 1.59 -4.88
C ASP A 532 -21.92 1.85 -4.66
N LYS A 533 -21.43 3.03 -5.09
CA LYS A 533 -20.02 3.43 -4.93
C LYS A 533 -19.56 3.57 -3.47
N GLY A 534 -20.49 3.76 -2.53
CA GLY A 534 -20.24 3.88 -1.10
C GLY A 534 -20.38 2.55 -0.34
N GLN A 535 -20.47 1.42 -1.05
CA GLN A 535 -20.69 0.08 -0.49
C GLN A 535 -22.09 -0.13 0.12
N ASN A 536 -23.05 0.74 -0.17
CA ASN A 536 -24.42 0.57 0.34
C ASN A 536 -25.18 -0.43 -0.53
N LEU A 537 -25.93 -1.34 0.11
CA LEU A 537 -26.74 -2.33 -0.58
C LEU A 537 -27.94 -1.67 -1.28
N ILE A 538 -28.03 -1.80 -2.60
CA ILE A 538 -29.10 -1.20 -3.42
C ILE A 538 -29.99 -2.25 -4.10
N ASN A 539 -29.47 -3.46 -4.37
CA ASN A 539 -30.25 -4.56 -4.94
C ASN A 539 -29.89 -5.89 -4.26
N ALA A 540 -30.57 -6.23 -3.17
CA ALA A 540 -30.25 -7.41 -2.34
C ALA A 540 -30.19 -8.74 -3.11
N ASN A 541 -31.03 -8.90 -4.12
CA ASN A 541 -31.14 -10.12 -4.92
C ASN A 541 -30.26 -10.10 -6.19
N ALA A 542 -29.56 -9.00 -6.45
CA ALA A 542 -28.64 -8.93 -7.58
C ALA A 542 -27.46 -9.88 -7.37
N ASN A 543 -26.99 -10.45 -8.48
CA ASN A 543 -25.83 -11.33 -8.47
C ASN A 543 -25.14 -11.24 -9.82
N ARG A 544 -24.12 -10.39 -9.93
CA ARG A 544 -23.30 -10.25 -11.13
C ARG A 544 -22.19 -11.29 -11.18
N ILE A 545 -21.64 -11.68 -10.02
CA ILE A 545 -20.51 -12.59 -9.98
C ILE A 545 -20.98 -14.04 -10.11
N LYS A 546 -20.57 -14.68 -11.22
CA LYS A 546 -20.85 -16.07 -11.58
C LYS A 546 -19.55 -16.88 -11.59
N ASN A 547 -19.69 -18.20 -11.52
CA ASN A 547 -18.60 -19.17 -11.71
C ASN A 547 -17.32 -18.89 -10.88
N LEU A 548 -17.44 -18.25 -9.72
CA LEU A 548 -16.32 -17.97 -8.83
C LEU A 548 -15.65 -19.27 -8.36
N LYS A 549 -14.39 -19.45 -8.73
CA LYS A 549 -13.60 -20.66 -8.45
C LYS A 549 -12.22 -20.31 -7.92
N PHE A 550 -11.72 -21.16 -7.03
CA PHE A 550 -10.35 -21.18 -6.54
C PHE A 550 -9.74 -22.54 -6.91
N ASN A 551 -8.59 -22.55 -7.59
CA ASN A 551 -7.95 -23.78 -8.12
C ASN A 551 -8.94 -24.67 -8.89
N GLY A 552 -9.75 -24.06 -9.76
CA GLY A 552 -10.76 -24.74 -10.58
C GLY A 552 -12.00 -25.25 -9.83
N LYS A 553 -12.05 -25.16 -8.50
CA LYS A 553 -13.19 -25.60 -7.68
C LYS A 553 -14.05 -24.41 -7.27
N PRO A 554 -15.39 -24.55 -7.23
CA PRO A 554 -16.26 -23.48 -6.76
C PRO A 554 -15.88 -22.97 -5.36
N VAL A 555 -15.82 -21.66 -5.20
CA VAL A 555 -15.58 -21.04 -3.89
C VAL A 555 -16.84 -21.25 -3.03
N THR A 556 -16.66 -21.91 -1.88
CA THR A 556 -17.72 -22.08 -0.88
C THR A 556 -17.69 -20.95 0.14
N ALA A 557 -18.82 -20.66 0.78
CA ALA A 557 -18.93 -19.55 1.74
C ALA A 557 -17.92 -19.63 2.90
N SER A 558 -17.52 -20.85 3.30
CA SER A 558 -16.63 -21.10 4.44
C SER A 558 -15.15 -21.20 4.09
N MET A 559 -14.76 -21.16 2.80
CA MET A 559 -13.35 -21.13 2.43
C MET A 559 -12.72 -19.85 2.98
N GLU A 560 -11.52 -19.95 3.57
CA GLU A 560 -10.80 -18.80 4.10
C GLU A 560 -9.69 -18.38 3.14
N PHE A 561 -9.52 -17.07 3.01
CA PHE A 561 -8.49 -16.44 2.18
C PHE A 561 -7.86 -15.30 2.96
N ILE A 562 -6.58 -15.06 2.70
CA ILE A 562 -5.96 -13.76 2.94
C ILE A 562 -5.96 -13.02 1.61
N VAL A 563 -6.47 -11.79 1.59
CA VAL A 563 -6.42 -10.94 0.40
C VAL A 563 -5.44 -9.82 0.64
N ALA A 564 -4.32 -9.83 -0.08
CA ALA A 564 -3.38 -8.73 -0.15
C ALA A 564 -4.04 -7.53 -0.85
N THR A 565 -3.88 -6.34 -0.29
CA THR A 565 -4.51 -5.11 -0.78
C THR A 565 -3.74 -3.89 -0.26
N ASN A 566 -4.33 -2.70 -0.36
CA ASN A 566 -3.79 -1.48 0.22
C ASN A 566 -4.52 -1.07 1.50
N ASP A 567 -3.88 -0.19 2.27
CA ASP A 567 -4.44 0.47 3.44
C ASP A 567 -5.74 1.22 3.17
N TYR A 568 -5.90 1.90 2.02
CA TYR A 568 -7.16 2.55 1.64
C TYR A 568 -8.33 1.55 1.65
N ARG A 569 -8.14 0.37 1.04
CA ARG A 569 -9.12 -0.72 1.05
C ARG A 569 -9.26 -1.34 2.42
N ALA A 570 -8.16 -1.62 3.11
CA ALA A 570 -8.20 -2.25 4.41
C ALA A 570 -8.90 -1.36 5.45
N ALA A 571 -8.66 -0.05 5.46
CA ALA A 571 -9.26 0.88 6.41
C ALA A 571 -10.67 1.32 6.01
N GLY A 572 -10.90 1.56 4.71
CA GLY A 572 -12.13 2.21 4.22
C GLY A 572 -13.34 1.30 4.02
N SER A 573 -13.17 -0.02 4.10
CA SER A 573 -14.21 -0.95 3.65
C SER A 573 -15.13 -1.52 4.70
N LYS A 574 -16.42 -1.25 4.51
CA LYS A 574 -17.52 -1.80 5.32
C LYS A 574 -17.82 -3.27 5.00
N LEU A 575 -17.56 -3.71 3.75
CA LEU A 575 -17.89 -5.07 3.32
C LEU A 575 -16.80 -6.10 3.67
N MET A 576 -15.52 -5.78 3.43
CA MET A 576 -14.42 -6.73 3.58
C MET A 576 -13.66 -6.61 4.91
N ASN A 577 -13.70 -5.43 5.54
CA ASN A 577 -12.99 -5.18 6.78
C ASN A 577 -13.77 -4.26 7.73
N PRO A 578 -15.01 -4.62 8.10
CA PRO A 578 -15.84 -3.78 8.96
C PRO A 578 -15.12 -3.46 10.28
N GLY A 579 -14.89 -2.18 10.55
CA GLY A 579 -14.19 -1.73 11.75
C GLY A 579 -12.69 -2.11 11.81
N GLY A 580 -12.08 -2.56 10.71
CA GLY A 580 -10.66 -2.89 10.64
C GLY A 580 -10.27 -4.26 11.23
N VAL A 581 -11.24 -5.04 11.73
CA VAL A 581 -10.99 -6.25 12.55
C VAL A 581 -10.42 -7.45 11.77
N ASN A 582 -10.54 -7.44 10.45
CA ASN A 582 -10.05 -8.49 9.56
C ASN A 582 -8.60 -8.24 9.10
N THR A 583 -7.98 -7.11 9.42
CA THR A 583 -6.58 -6.85 9.06
C THR A 583 -5.66 -7.83 9.79
N VAL A 584 -4.93 -8.64 9.02
CA VAL A 584 -3.94 -9.60 9.53
C VAL A 584 -2.50 -9.16 9.32
N LEU A 585 -2.29 -8.18 8.44
CA LEU A 585 -0.98 -7.57 8.17
C LEU A 585 -1.19 -6.10 7.81
N LYS A 586 -0.46 -5.22 8.49
CA LYS A 586 -0.15 -3.85 8.05
C LYS A 586 1.36 -3.81 7.82
N ALA A 587 1.80 -3.88 6.56
CA ALA A 587 3.22 -3.89 6.26
C ALA A 587 3.82 -2.49 6.41
N PRO A 588 5.13 -2.39 6.71
CA PRO A 588 5.83 -1.11 6.70
C PRO A 588 6.14 -0.61 5.28
N ASP A 589 6.19 -1.51 4.30
CA ASP A 589 6.55 -1.16 2.93
C ASP A 589 5.32 -0.73 2.10
N SER A 590 5.51 0.28 1.24
CA SER A 590 4.52 0.70 0.25
C SER A 590 4.27 -0.40 -0.79
N ASN A 591 3.11 -0.37 -1.46
CA ASN A 591 2.84 -1.28 -2.59
C ASN A 591 3.87 -1.10 -3.73
N ARG A 592 4.37 0.14 -3.91
CA ARG A 592 5.49 0.43 -4.84
C ARG A 592 6.78 -0.26 -4.41
N GLN A 593 7.13 -0.18 -3.14
CA GLN A 593 8.33 -0.83 -2.62
C GLN A 593 8.22 -2.35 -2.73
N ALA A 594 7.06 -2.94 -2.43
CA ALA A 594 6.81 -4.36 -2.62
C ALA A 594 6.98 -4.79 -4.09
N MET A 595 6.48 -3.98 -5.04
CA MET A 595 6.67 -4.22 -6.48
C MET A 595 8.14 -4.10 -6.88
N MET A 596 8.86 -3.10 -6.38
CA MET A 596 10.29 -2.93 -6.62
C MET A 596 11.07 -4.15 -6.12
N ASN A 597 10.81 -4.60 -4.88
CA ASN A 597 11.43 -5.78 -4.29
C ASN A 597 11.15 -7.03 -5.12
N TYR A 598 9.91 -7.18 -5.59
CA TYR A 598 9.53 -8.29 -6.47
C TYR A 598 10.30 -8.28 -7.79
N VAL A 599 10.43 -7.12 -8.46
CA VAL A 599 11.19 -7.01 -9.71
C VAL A 599 12.68 -7.29 -9.50
N VAL A 600 13.28 -6.74 -8.45
CA VAL A 600 14.69 -7.00 -8.10
C VAL A 600 14.92 -8.48 -7.80
N ALA A 601 14.02 -9.13 -7.08
CA ALA A 601 14.13 -10.55 -6.73
C ALA A 601 14.01 -11.47 -7.95
N ASN A 602 13.09 -11.16 -8.88
CA ASN A 602 12.83 -12.00 -10.05
C ASN A 602 13.70 -11.67 -11.27
N LYS A 603 14.28 -10.45 -11.32
CA LYS A 603 15.12 -9.88 -12.38
C LYS A 603 14.43 -9.71 -13.74
N THR A 604 13.66 -10.69 -14.17
CA THR A 604 12.86 -10.67 -15.39
C THR A 604 11.40 -10.86 -15.04
N ILE A 605 10.56 -9.93 -15.48
CA ILE A 605 9.12 -9.97 -15.29
C ILE A 605 8.46 -10.26 -16.64
N ASP A 606 7.51 -11.19 -16.65
CA ASP A 606 6.73 -11.55 -17.81
C ASP A 606 5.37 -10.84 -17.77
N ALA A 607 5.02 -10.15 -18.85
CA ALA A 607 3.72 -9.52 -19.06
C ALA A 607 2.62 -10.55 -19.43
N SER A 608 2.64 -11.71 -18.78
CA SER A 608 1.68 -12.79 -18.96
C SER A 608 0.36 -12.48 -18.25
N VAL A 609 -0.76 -12.79 -18.91
CA VAL A 609 -2.12 -12.60 -18.41
C VAL A 609 -2.78 -13.96 -18.22
N ASP A 610 -3.40 -14.20 -17.07
CA ASP A 610 -4.04 -15.49 -16.76
C ASP A 610 -5.53 -15.54 -17.15
N ASN A 611 -6.12 -14.37 -17.45
CA ASN A 611 -7.52 -14.17 -17.80
C ASN A 611 -8.47 -14.69 -16.72
N ASN A 612 -8.13 -14.43 -15.46
CA ASN A 612 -8.89 -14.83 -14.29
C ASN A 612 -10.36 -14.38 -14.33
N TRP A 613 -10.69 -13.25 -14.98
CA TRP A 613 -12.08 -12.78 -15.07
C TRP A 613 -12.57 -12.48 -16.49
N ASN A 614 -13.88 -12.65 -16.71
CA ASN A 614 -14.54 -12.41 -17.99
C ASN A 614 -15.96 -11.85 -17.82
N PHE A 615 -16.54 -11.34 -18.91
CA PHE A 615 -17.98 -11.07 -18.97
C PHE A 615 -18.75 -12.32 -19.43
N THR A 616 -19.93 -12.56 -18.85
CA THR A 616 -20.83 -13.57 -19.40
C THR A 616 -21.29 -13.18 -20.82
N PRO A 617 -21.51 -14.14 -21.74
CA PRO A 617 -21.96 -13.82 -23.09
C PRO A 617 -23.29 -13.07 -23.14
N VAL A 618 -23.30 -11.93 -23.83
CA VAL A 618 -24.50 -11.10 -24.05
C VAL A 618 -24.48 -10.55 -25.47
N LYS A 619 -25.55 -10.78 -26.22
CA LYS A 619 -25.71 -10.22 -27.56
C LYS A 619 -26.33 -8.81 -27.47
N ALA A 620 -25.47 -7.79 -27.40
CA ALA A 620 -25.88 -6.38 -27.37
C ALA A 620 -24.85 -5.50 -28.10
N ASN A 621 -25.23 -4.26 -28.44
CA ASN A 621 -24.32 -3.27 -29.00
C ASN A 621 -23.63 -2.50 -27.86
N VAL A 622 -22.51 -3.03 -27.37
CA VAL A 622 -21.82 -2.52 -26.18
C VAL A 622 -20.57 -1.74 -26.57
N THR A 623 -20.43 -0.54 -26.02
CA THR A 623 -19.26 0.33 -26.23
C THR A 623 -18.59 0.73 -24.92
N PHE A 624 -17.33 1.13 -25.00
CA PHE A 624 -16.59 1.74 -23.90
C PHE A 624 -15.57 2.74 -24.43
N GLU A 625 -15.13 3.64 -23.56
CA GLU A 625 -14.12 4.65 -23.88
C GLU A 625 -12.72 4.19 -23.43
N SER A 626 -11.70 4.44 -24.25
CA SER A 626 -10.29 4.22 -23.91
C SER A 626 -9.38 5.21 -24.65
N ASN A 627 -8.06 5.14 -24.47
CA ASN A 627 -7.12 5.93 -25.25
C ASN A 627 -7.18 5.53 -26.75
N PRO A 628 -7.25 6.47 -27.71
CA PRO A 628 -7.24 6.15 -29.14
C PRO A 628 -6.03 5.33 -29.62
N LYS A 629 -4.87 5.42 -28.94
CA LYS A 629 -3.68 4.59 -29.20
C LYS A 629 -3.96 3.09 -29.05
N ALA A 630 -4.97 2.72 -28.26
CA ALA A 630 -5.39 1.33 -28.09
C ALA A 630 -6.02 0.73 -29.36
N ALA A 631 -6.19 1.50 -30.44
CA ALA A 631 -6.61 0.98 -31.74
C ALA A 631 -5.66 -0.09 -32.30
N GLU A 632 -4.35 0.02 -32.05
CA GLU A 632 -3.41 -1.05 -32.43
C GLU A 632 -3.60 -2.30 -31.57
N LEU A 633 -3.74 -2.13 -30.25
CA LEU A 633 -4.02 -3.25 -29.34
C LEU A 633 -5.34 -3.95 -29.67
N ALA A 634 -6.38 -3.21 -30.09
CA ALA A 634 -7.66 -3.78 -30.49
C ALA A 634 -7.52 -4.77 -31.65
N LYS A 635 -6.55 -4.57 -32.57
CA LYS A 635 -6.29 -5.49 -33.69
C LYS A 635 -5.72 -6.84 -33.24
N GLU A 636 -5.16 -6.89 -32.04
CA GLU A 636 -4.64 -8.11 -31.41
C GLU A 636 -5.71 -8.85 -30.60
N THR A 637 -6.93 -8.29 -30.52
CA THR A 637 -8.07 -8.91 -29.83
C THR A 637 -9.11 -9.41 -30.82
N ASP A 638 -9.78 -10.50 -30.46
CA ASP A 638 -10.85 -11.07 -31.29
C ASP A 638 -12.23 -10.48 -30.97
N ASN A 639 -12.33 -9.60 -29.97
CA ASN A 639 -13.60 -9.12 -29.42
C ASN A 639 -13.70 -7.62 -29.16
N ILE A 640 -12.61 -6.86 -29.29
CA ILE A 640 -12.61 -5.42 -29.16
C ILE A 640 -12.30 -4.81 -30.53
N THR A 641 -13.06 -3.79 -30.93
CA THR A 641 -12.83 -3.10 -32.21
C THR A 641 -12.96 -1.60 -32.02
N TYR A 642 -11.99 -0.84 -32.53
CA TYR A 642 -12.09 0.62 -32.53
C TYR A 642 -13.16 1.08 -33.52
N THR A 643 -14.06 1.96 -33.08
CA THR A 643 -15.18 2.44 -33.93
C THR A 643 -14.76 3.57 -34.89
N GLY A 644 -13.55 4.11 -34.72
CA GLY A 644 -13.08 5.31 -35.42
C GLY A 644 -13.59 6.63 -34.84
N LYS A 645 -14.48 6.59 -33.83
CA LYS A 645 -15.03 7.77 -33.16
C LYS A 645 -14.17 8.17 -31.96
N THR A 646 -14.09 9.48 -31.70
CA THR A 646 -13.56 10.06 -30.46
C THR A 646 -14.62 10.91 -29.76
N THR A 647 -14.58 10.98 -28.44
CA THR A 647 -15.44 11.86 -27.64
C THR A 647 -14.91 13.29 -27.65
N GLU A 648 -15.71 14.25 -27.17
CA GLU A 648 -15.27 15.65 -27.03
C GLU A 648 -14.01 15.81 -26.17
N LYS A 649 -13.78 14.87 -25.24
CA LYS A 649 -12.60 14.82 -24.37
C LYS A 649 -11.41 14.09 -25.00
N GLY A 650 -11.52 13.68 -26.27
CA GLY A 650 -10.47 13.01 -27.03
C GLY A 650 -10.34 11.50 -26.78
N ALA A 651 -11.20 10.89 -25.97
CA ALA A 651 -11.18 9.44 -25.74
C ALA A 651 -11.70 8.69 -26.98
N GLY A 652 -11.06 7.58 -27.35
CA GLY A 652 -11.51 6.72 -28.43
C GLY A 652 -12.68 5.83 -27.98
N VAL A 653 -13.66 5.64 -28.84
CA VAL A 653 -14.81 4.75 -28.57
C VAL A 653 -14.56 3.38 -29.19
N PHE A 654 -14.62 2.34 -28.37
CA PHE A 654 -14.40 0.95 -28.74
C PHE A 654 -15.70 0.16 -28.58
N LYS A 655 -15.92 -0.81 -29.47
CA LYS A 655 -16.98 -1.81 -29.34
C LYS A 655 -16.40 -3.07 -28.71
N ILE A 656 -17.15 -3.73 -27.84
CA ILE A 656 -16.79 -5.02 -27.24
C ILE A 656 -17.88 -6.06 -27.47
N GLU A 657 -17.49 -7.25 -27.92
CA GLU A 657 -18.36 -8.43 -27.96
C GLU A 657 -18.27 -9.18 -26.63
N LEU A 658 -19.29 -9.06 -25.78
CA LEU A 658 -19.29 -9.68 -24.45
C LEU A 658 -19.34 -11.22 -24.56
N GLY A 659 -18.40 -11.89 -23.90
CA GLY A 659 -18.28 -13.35 -23.88
C GLY A 659 -17.63 -13.98 -25.13
N LYS A 660 -17.34 -13.19 -26.16
CA LYS A 660 -16.34 -13.52 -27.20
C LYS A 660 -15.05 -12.79 -26.83
N GLY A 661 -13.89 -13.34 -27.12
CA GLY A 661 -12.60 -12.75 -26.71
C GLY A 661 -11.73 -13.62 -25.83
N ASN A 662 -12.29 -14.74 -25.40
CA ASN A 662 -11.57 -15.84 -24.77
C ASN A 662 -11.72 -17.15 -25.57
N GLU A 663 -12.05 -17.12 -26.87
CA GLU A 663 -11.90 -18.33 -27.71
C GLU A 663 -10.41 -18.65 -27.99
N ASN A 664 -9.52 -17.70 -27.68
CA ASN A 664 -8.08 -17.90 -27.45
C ASN A 664 -7.69 -17.84 -25.94
N GLY A 665 -8.66 -17.97 -25.02
CA GLY A 665 -8.48 -17.82 -23.56
C GLY A 665 -9.53 -18.58 -22.74
N GLY A 666 -10.00 -19.72 -23.25
CA GLY A 666 -11.16 -20.47 -22.74
C GLY A 666 -10.72 -21.74 -22.03
N GLY A 667 -10.66 -21.64 -20.70
CA GLY A 667 -9.98 -22.57 -19.82
C GLY A 667 -8.72 -21.90 -19.32
N THR A 668 -8.35 -22.12 -18.06
CA THR A 668 -6.97 -21.96 -17.59
C THR A 668 -6.00 -22.06 -18.77
N PRO A 669 -4.89 -21.30 -18.86
CA PRO A 669 -3.71 -22.04 -19.26
C PRO A 669 -3.57 -23.11 -18.17
N ALA A 670 -4.21 -24.27 -18.37
CA ALA A 670 -3.50 -25.49 -18.18
C ALA A 670 -2.22 -25.17 -18.94
N PRO A 671 -1.09 -24.93 -18.24
CA PRO A 671 0.15 -24.44 -18.83
C PRO A 671 0.22 -25.04 -20.21
N THR A 672 0.11 -24.19 -21.25
CA THR A 672 -0.04 -24.61 -22.65
C THR A 672 0.69 -25.91 -22.76
N PRO A 673 0.03 -27.09 -22.98
CA PRO A 673 0.73 -28.34 -22.80
C PRO A 673 2.00 -28.16 -23.57
N ALA A 674 3.13 -28.19 -22.86
CA ALA A 674 4.41 -27.88 -23.52
C ALA A 674 4.62 -28.85 -24.70
N PHE A 675 3.75 -29.86 -24.78
CA PHE A 675 3.69 -30.97 -25.68
C PHE A 675 2.27 -31.19 -26.22
N LYS A 676 2.12 -31.19 -27.55
CA LYS A 676 0.88 -31.42 -28.32
C LYS A 676 0.24 -32.78 -28.05
N ASP A 677 1.02 -33.76 -27.59
CA ASP A 677 0.59 -35.13 -27.29
C ASP A 677 0.17 -35.34 -25.83
N LEU A 678 -0.08 -34.25 -25.10
CA LEU A 678 -0.52 -34.26 -23.71
C LEU A 678 -1.82 -33.45 -23.54
N PRO A 679 -2.99 -34.04 -23.82
CA PRO A 679 -4.26 -33.33 -23.64
C PRO A 679 -4.49 -33.02 -22.15
N ALA A 680 -5.21 -31.94 -21.85
CA ALA A 680 -5.44 -31.47 -20.48
C ALA A 680 -6.13 -32.52 -19.57
N ASN A 681 -6.96 -33.40 -20.16
CA ASN A 681 -7.62 -34.50 -19.45
C ASN A 681 -6.76 -35.77 -19.31
N TYR A 682 -5.52 -35.77 -19.79
CA TYR A 682 -4.60 -36.89 -19.56
C TYR A 682 -4.28 -36.97 -18.05
N TRP A 683 -4.39 -38.16 -17.46
CA TRP A 683 -4.28 -38.36 -16.00
C TRP A 683 -2.99 -37.82 -15.36
N ALA A 684 -1.91 -37.66 -16.14
CA ALA A 684 -0.63 -37.13 -15.68
C ALA A 684 -0.34 -35.70 -16.16
N SER A 685 -1.29 -35.04 -16.82
CA SER A 685 -1.08 -33.73 -17.47
C SER A 685 -0.60 -32.67 -16.47
N GLU A 686 -1.26 -32.58 -15.32
CA GLU A 686 -0.91 -31.68 -14.21
C GLU A 686 0.53 -31.91 -13.71
N TYR A 687 0.91 -33.16 -13.44
CA TYR A 687 2.24 -33.49 -12.94
C TYR A 687 3.34 -33.17 -13.95
N ILE A 688 3.08 -33.46 -15.23
CA ILE A 688 4.05 -33.25 -16.30
C ILE A 688 4.26 -31.75 -16.53
N ASN A 689 3.17 -30.98 -16.60
CA ASN A 689 3.29 -29.55 -16.87
C ASN A 689 3.89 -28.80 -15.68
N SER A 690 3.49 -29.10 -14.44
CA SER A 690 4.09 -28.49 -13.25
C SER A 690 5.62 -28.68 -13.20
N LEU A 691 6.10 -29.89 -13.50
CA LEU A 691 7.54 -30.13 -13.56
C LEU A 691 8.22 -29.48 -14.78
N ALA A 692 7.48 -29.25 -15.87
CA ALA A 692 8.02 -28.61 -17.07
C ALA A 692 8.20 -27.10 -16.86
N ASP A 693 7.21 -26.46 -16.22
CA ASP A 693 7.23 -25.03 -15.87
C ASP A 693 8.39 -24.71 -14.91
N ASN A 694 8.70 -25.64 -14.00
CA ASN A 694 9.84 -25.54 -13.10
C ASN A 694 11.18 -25.95 -13.74
N GLY A 695 11.21 -26.24 -15.05
CA GLY A 695 12.41 -26.63 -15.78
C GLY A 695 12.99 -28.01 -15.39
N ILE A 696 12.27 -28.80 -14.60
CA ILE A 696 12.71 -30.10 -14.07
C ILE A 696 12.61 -31.16 -15.16
N ILE A 697 11.46 -31.25 -15.84
CA ILE A 697 11.24 -32.20 -16.94
C ILE A 697 11.17 -31.49 -18.29
N LYS A 698 11.66 -32.14 -19.34
CA LYS A 698 11.62 -31.64 -20.73
C LYS A 698 10.96 -32.66 -21.64
N GLY A 699 10.37 -32.18 -22.73
CA GLY A 699 9.84 -33.02 -23.80
C GLY A 699 10.92 -33.82 -24.52
N VAL A 700 10.48 -34.77 -25.33
CA VAL A 700 11.37 -35.45 -26.29
C VAL A 700 11.67 -34.54 -27.49
N THR A 701 10.75 -33.62 -27.79
CA THR A 701 10.96 -32.49 -28.70
C THR A 701 10.41 -31.22 -28.05
N ALA A 702 10.53 -30.08 -28.72
CA ALA A 702 9.92 -28.82 -28.26
C ALA A 702 8.38 -28.87 -28.22
N THR A 703 7.73 -29.87 -28.83
CA THR A 703 6.27 -29.96 -28.91
C THR A 703 5.71 -31.36 -28.64
N GLU A 704 6.53 -32.34 -28.22
CA GLU A 704 6.08 -33.69 -27.87
C GLU A 704 6.74 -34.17 -26.56
N PHE A 705 5.96 -34.82 -25.70
CA PHE A 705 6.39 -35.36 -24.42
C PHE A 705 6.59 -36.87 -24.48
N LYS A 706 5.73 -37.57 -25.21
CA LYS A 706 5.56 -39.03 -25.26
C LYS A 706 5.32 -39.63 -23.87
N PRO A 707 4.16 -39.34 -23.22
CA PRO A 707 3.91 -39.76 -21.84
C PRO A 707 3.95 -41.28 -21.62
N GLY A 708 3.59 -42.05 -22.65
CA GLY A 708 3.64 -43.52 -22.62
C GLY A 708 5.01 -44.14 -22.93
N ALA A 709 6.01 -43.35 -23.37
CA ALA A 709 7.33 -43.88 -23.67
C ALA A 709 8.08 -44.29 -22.40
N ASP A 710 8.85 -45.37 -22.48
CA ASP A 710 9.78 -45.80 -21.42
C ASP A 710 10.73 -44.65 -21.06
N ILE A 711 10.88 -44.35 -19.77
CA ILE A 711 11.89 -43.40 -19.31
C ILE A 711 13.20 -44.13 -19.00
N THR A 712 14.33 -43.59 -19.45
CA THR A 712 15.62 -44.20 -19.17
C THR A 712 16.06 -43.91 -17.73
N ARG A 713 16.92 -44.79 -17.20
CA ARG A 713 17.52 -44.62 -15.87
C ARG A 713 18.31 -43.31 -15.76
N GLY A 714 19.01 -42.89 -16.82
CA GLY A 714 19.68 -41.59 -16.87
C GLY A 714 18.70 -40.42 -16.82
N GLN A 715 17.63 -40.45 -17.61
CA GLN A 715 16.61 -39.39 -17.63
C GLN A 715 15.94 -39.22 -16.27
N PHE A 716 15.53 -40.32 -15.61
CA PHE A 716 14.92 -40.25 -14.28
C PHE A 716 15.88 -39.67 -13.23
N THR A 717 17.17 -40.00 -13.32
CA THR A 717 18.21 -39.45 -12.43
C THR A 717 18.32 -37.94 -12.57
N SER A 718 18.28 -37.43 -13.80
CA SER A 718 18.28 -35.99 -14.07
C SER A 718 17.09 -35.27 -13.44
N LEU A 719 15.90 -35.90 -13.42
CA LEU A 719 14.72 -35.29 -12.77
C LEU A 719 14.94 -35.12 -11.27
N LEU A 720 15.51 -36.13 -10.59
CA LEU A 720 15.84 -36.05 -9.17
C LEU A 720 16.87 -34.95 -8.90
N VAL A 721 17.95 -34.91 -9.69
CA VAL A 721 19.02 -33.91 -9.55
C VAL A 721 18.50 -32.50 -9.72
N ARG A 722 17.66 -32.24 -10.72
CA ARG A 722 17.06 -30.93 -10.96
C ARG A 722 16.06 -30.53 -9.88
N SER A 723 15.23 -31.47 -9.43
CA SER A 723 14.26 -31.21 -8.35
C SER A 723 14.93 -30.74 -7.07
N PHE A 724 16.15 -31.22 -6.81
CA PHE A 724 16.94 -30.85 -5.63
C PHE A 724 18.04 -29.81 -5.91
N GLY A 725 18.12 -29.25 -7.12
CA GLY A 725 19.14 -28.26 -7.49
C GLY A 725 20.59 -28.75 -7.32
N LEU A 726 20.84 -30.05 -7.44
CA LEU A 726 22.13 -30.65 -7.12
C LEU A 726 23.15 -30.39 -8.24
N THR A 727 24.39 -30.11 -7.84
CA THR A 727 25.53 -29.91 -8.75
C THR A 727 26.63 -30.92 -8.44
N ALA A 728 27.41 -31.29 -9.46
CA ALA A 728 28.55 -32.20 -9.32
C ALA A 728 29.84 -31.40 -9.14
N LYS A 729 30.73 -31.88 -8.26
CA LYS A 729 32.09 -31.33 -8.11
C LYS A 729 33.13 -32.11 -8.90
N GLY A 730 32.86 -33.37 -9.21
CA GLY A 730 33.74 -34.28 -9.92
C GLY A 730 33.08 -35.04 -11.06
N LYS A 731 33.79 -36.05 -11.57
CA LYS A 731 33.29 -36.96 -12.62
C LYS A 731 32.72 -38.21 -11.99
N THR A 732 31.70 -38.77 -12.65
CA THR A 732 31.14 -40.07 -12.29
C THR A 732 32.16 -41.21 -12.50
N PRO A 733 32.18 -42.27 -11.66
CA PRO A 733 33.04 -43.44 -11.86
C PRO A 733 32.55 -44.39 -12.97
N PHE A 734 31.36 -44.15 -13.53
CA PHE A 734 30.73 -45.04 -14.50
C PHE A 734 31.30 -44.81 -15.91
N LYS A 735 31.88 -45.86 -16.50
CA LYS A 735 32.58 -45.78 -17.80
C LYS A 735 31.63 -45.65 -18.99
N ASP A 736 30.37 -46.03 -18.82
CA ASP A 736 29.32 -46.00 -19.84
C ASP A 736 28.47 -44.72 -19.79
N VAL A 737 28.88 -43.73 -19.01
CA VAL A 737 28.20 -42.44 -18.89
C VAL A 737 28.99 -41.36 -19.60
N GLY A 738 28.37 -40.71 -20.59
CA GLY A 738 28.93 -39.60 -21.35
C GLY A 738 27.83 -38.64 -21.83
N GLY A 739 28.23 -37.56 -22.51
CA GLY A 739 27.29 -36.58 -23.08
C GLY A 739 26.54 -35.76 -22.03
N ALA A 740 25.35 -35.26 -22.41
CA ALA A 740 24.57 -34.27 -21.66
C ALA A 740 24.11 -34.72 -20.26
N LEU A 741 24.04 -36.02 -19.99
CA LEU A 741 23.60 -36.56 -18.70
C LEU A 741 24.76 -36.79 -17.72
N SER A 742 26.01 -36.64 -18.16
CA SER A 742 27.19 -37.02 -17.36
C SER A 742 27.33 -36.23 -16.06
N THR A 743 27.13 -34.92 -16.11
CA THR A 743 27.20 -34.03 -14.94
C THR A 743 26.10 -34.33 -13.93
N GLU A 744 24.87 -34.54 -14.39
CA GLU A 744 23.74 -34.83 -13.51
C GLU A 744 23.87 -36.21 -12.85
N ILE A 745 24.33 -37.23 -13.61
CA ILE A 745 24.60 -38.56 -13.03
C ILE A 745 25.76 -38.50 -12.04
N ALA A 746 26.78 -37.67 -12.26
CA ALA A 746 27.84 -37.43 -11.29
C ALA A 746 27.30 -36.80 -9.99
N ALA A 747 26.44 -35.78 -10.10
CA ALA A 747 25.81 -35.14 -8.95
C ALA A 747 24.97 -36.15 -8.13
N ALA A 748 24.21 -37.00 -8.82
CA ALA A 748 23.44 -38.06 -8.17
C ALA A 748 24.33 -39.10 -7.48
N TYR A 749 25.48 -39.44 -8.05
CA TYR A 749 26.44 -40.37 -7.43
C TYR A 749 27.07 -39.76 -6.17
N GLU A 750 27.57 -38.53 -6.26
CA GLU A 750 28.20 -37.81 -5.13
C GLU A 750 27.23 -37.62 -3.96
N ASN A 751 25.94 -37.46 -4.24
CA ASN A 751 24.89 -37.32 -3.23
C ASN A 751 24.29 -38.66 -2.76
N GLY A 752 24.82 -39.80 -3.22
CA GLY A 752 24.36 -41.13 -2.80
C GLY A 752 23.00 -41.55 -3.36
N ILE A 753 22.44 -40.80 -4.31
CA ILE A 753 21.16 -41.11 -4.98
C ILE A 753 21.31 -42.37 -5.84
N THR A 754 22.49 -42.60 -6.44
CA THR A 754 22.81 -43.80 -7.22
C THR A 754 24.16 -44.41 -6.85
N LYS A 755 24.25 -45.74 -6.93
CA LYS A 755 25.50 -46.52 -6.78
C LYS A 755 25.95 -47.19 -8.09
N GLY A 756 25.23 -46.96 -9.19
CA GLY A 756 25.40 -47.72 -10.44
C GLY A 756 24.70 -49.09 -10.41
N ILE A 757 24.73 -49.79 -11.54
CA ILE A 757 24.37 -51.22 -11.61
C ILE A 757 25.57 -52.06 -11.14
N THR A 758 26.78 -51.61 -11.47
CA THR A 758 28.04 -52.09 -10.90
C THR A 758 28.88 -50.88 -10.50
N ALA A 759 30.03 -51.11 -9.85
CA ALA A 759 30.95 -50.04 -9.48
C ALA A 759 31.48 -49.21 -10.67
N LYS A 760 31.37 -49.71 -11.91
CA LYS A 760 31.89 -49.04 -13.12
C LYS A 760 30.84 -48.86 -14.22
N THR A 761 29.58 -49.24 -14.00
CA THR A 761 28.52 -49.24 -15.02
C THR A 761 27.21 -48.71 -14.46
N PHE A 762 26.55 -47.80 -15.20
CA PHE A 762 25.30 -47.15 -14.78
C PHE A 762 24.08 -47.49 -15.64
N GLU A 763 24.29 -47.80 -16.91
CA GLU A 763 23.30 -48.07 -17.95
C GLU A 763 22.32 -46.90 -18.23
N PRO A 764 22.81 -45.70 -18.60
CA PRO A 764 21.99 -44.47 -18.65
C PRO A 764 20.86 -44.52 -19.69
N ASN A 765 21.01 -45.34 -20.73
CA ASN A 765 20.07 -45.42 -21.85
C ASN A 765 19.07 -46.58 -21.70
N LYS A 766 19.20 -47.44 -20.69
CA LYS A 766 18.22 -48.50 -20.46
C LYS A 766 16.98 -47.97 -19.74
N PRO A 767 15.77 -48.43 -20.10
CA PRO A 767 14.54 -48.15 -19.33
C PRO A 767 14.70 -48.51 -17.86
N ILE A 768 14.24 -47.62 -16.98
CA ILE A 768 14.26 -47.88 -15.54
C ILE A 768 13.09 -48.79 -15.14
N THR A 769 13.36 -49.75 -14.25
CA THR A 769 12.31 -50.56 -13.63
C THR A 769 11.65 -49.80 -12.48
N ARG A 770 10.41 -50.17 -12.12
CA ARG A 770 9.69 -49.55 -10.99
C ARG A 770 10.43 -49.70 -9.66
N ALA A 771 11.09 -50.83 -9.40
CA ALA A 771 11.89 -51.02 -8.19
C ALA A 771 13.13 -50.12 -8.15
N GLN A 772 13.82 -49.96 -9.28
CA GLN A 772 14.95 -49.04 -9.39
C GLN A 772 14.51 -47.58 -9.21
N MET A 773 13.35 -47.21 -9.76
CA MET A 773 12.75 -45.89 -9.61
C MET A 773 12.46 -45.58 -8.13
N ALA A 774 11.80 -46.51 -7.41
CA ALA A 774 11.54 -46.38 -5.98
C ALA A 774 12.83 -46.24 -5.16
N THR A 775 13.85 -47.03 -5.49
CA THR A 775 15.15 -47.01 -4.79
C THR A 775 15.85 -45.66 -4.91
N MET A 776 15.89 -45.09 -6.11
CA MET A 776 16.53 -43.79 -6.33
C MET A 776 15.72 -42.64 -5.72
N LEU A 777 14.39 -42.70 -5.83
CA LEU A 777 13.47 -41.72 -5.25
C LEU A 777 13.62 -41.64 -3.74
N ILE A 778 13.60 -42.79 -3.05
CA ILE A 778 13.72 -42.83 -1.58
C ILE A 778 15.09 -42.39 -1.11
N ARG A 779 16.17 -42.79 -1.78
CA ARG A 779 17.51 -42.29 -1.42
C ARG A 779 17.60 -40.77 -1.53
N ALA A 780 17.01 -40.19 -2.59
CA ALA A 780 17.00 -38.75 -2.76
C ALA A 780 16.16 -38.05 -1.69
N TYR A 781 14.95 -38.57 -1.41
CA TYR A 781 14.09 -38.03 -0.36
C TYR A 781 14.71 -38.13 1.03
N GLU A 782 15.26 -39.29 1.41
CA GLU A 782 15.89 -39.49 2.73
C GLU A 782 17.16 -38.65 2.91
N LYS A 783 17.84 -38.31 1.82
CA LYS A 783 19.02 -37.43 1.86
C LYS A 783 18.64 -36.02 2.32
N GLN A 784 17.45 -35.53 1.96
CA GLN A 784 16.97 -34.21 2.36
C GLN A 784 16.14 -34.22 3.63
N ASN A 785 15.29 -35.23 3.81
CA ASN A 785 14.24 -35.25 4.84
C ASN A 785 14.53 -36.24 5.98
N GLY A 786 15.67 -36.94 5.95
CA GLY A 786 16.04 -37.94 6.95
C GLY A 786 15.40 -39.31 6.72
N ALA A 787 15.69 -40.27 7.60
CA ALA A 787 15.31 -41.66 7.42
C ALA A 787 13.78 -41.87 7.49
N VAL A 788 13.25 -42.58 6.51
CA VAL A 788 11.83 -42.94 6.38
C VAL A 788 11.60 -44.34 6.94
N LYS A 789 10.53 -44.50 7.72
CA LYS A 789 10.12 -45.81 8.25
C LYS A 789 9.60 -46.70 7.12
N THR A 790 9.97 -47.98 7.14
CA THR A 790 9.44 -48.97 6.20
C THR A 790 8.01 -49.33 6.56
N GLY A 791 7.07 -49.11 5.63
CA GLY A 791 5.66 -49.45 5.80
C GLY A 791 5.34 -50.92 5.56
N ASN A 792 4.09 -51.32 5.85
CA ASN A 792 3.57 -52.69 5.72
C ASN A 792 2.70 -52.88 4.45
N ALA A 793 3.12 -52.32 3.31
CA ALA A 793 2.33 -52.42 2.08
C ALA A 793 2.15 -53.88 1.62
N PRO A 794 0.93 -54.32 1.25
CA PRO A 794 0.58 -55.73 1.09
C PRO A 794 0.97 -56.29 -0.30
N PHE A 795 2.16 -55.99 -0.81
CA PHE A 795 2.57 -56.42 -2.15
C PHE A 795 3.06 -57.88 -2.18
N SER A 796 2.45 -58.72 -3.00
CA SER A 796 2.71 -60.17 -3.08
C SER A 796 3.95 -60.54 -3.92
N ASP A 797 4.46 -59.63 -4.73
CA ASP A 797 5.46 -59.88 -5.79
C ASP A 797 6.87 -59.32 -5.48
N LEU A 798 7.14 -58.95 -4.24
CA LEU A 798 8.43 -58.39 -3.82
C LEU A 798 9.46 -59.43 -3.35
N SER A 799 9.10 -60.71 -3.28
CA SER A 799 9.95 -61.77 -2.69
C SER A 799 11.26 -62.00 -3.42
N LYS A 800 11.34 -61.65 -4.70
CA LYS A 800 12.53 -61.81 -5.55
C LYS A 800 13.45 -60.57 -5.58
N LEU A 801 13.09 -59.50 -4.88
CA LEU A 801 13.93 -58.30 -4.75
C LEU A 801 14.95 -58.48 -3.62
N ASP A 802 16.11 -57.84 -3.78
CA ASP A 802 17.03 -57.67 -2.67
C ASP A 802 16.40 -56.83 -1.54
N SER A 803 16.98 -56.90 -0.35
CA SER A 803 16.46 -56.25 0.85
C SER A 803 16.38 -54.73 0.73
N GLU A 804 17.29 -54.10 -0.01
CA GLU A 804 17.33 -52.63 -0.18
C GLU A 804 16.20 -52.16 -1.10
N MET A 805 16.05 -52.80 -2.27
CA MET A 805 14.96 -52.48 -3.21
C MET A 805 13.60 -52.79 -2.60
N LYS A 806 13.46 -53.91 -1.87
CA LYS A 806 12.23 -54.23 -1.16
C LYS A 806 11.88 -53.15 -0.14
N ALA A 807 12.84 -52.71 0.68
CA ALA A 807 12.62 -51.65 1.66
C ALA A 807 12.24 -50.32 0.98
N ALA A 808 12.90 -49.94 -0.12
CA ALA A 808 12.59 -48.72 -0.84
C ALA A 808 11.18 -48.72 -1.45
N VAL A 809 10.72 -49.85 -2.01
CA VAL A 809 9.35 -49.99 -2.52
C VAL A 809 8.33 -49.77 -1.40
N LEU A 810 8.55 -50.40 -0.23
CA LEU A 810 7.65 -50.25 0.91
C LEU A 810 7.65 -48.82 1.49
N LYS A 811 8.80 -48.14 1.52
CA LYS A 811 8.90 -46.72 1.93
C LYS A 811 8.21 -45.79 0.93
N ALA A 812 8.38 -46.02 -0.37
CA ALA A 812 7.73 -45.22 -1.41
C ALA A 812 6.21 -45.37 -1.38
N ALA A 813 5.71 -46.55 -1.03
CA ALA A 813 4.29 -46.79 -0.81
C ALA A 813 3.78 -46.12 0.48
N GLU A 814 4.55 -46.19 1.58
CA GLU A 814 4.22 -45.51 2.84
C GLU A 814 4.10 -44.00 2.66
N LEU A 815 5.04 -43.40 1.90
CA LEU A 815 5.01 -41.98 1.56
C LEU A 815 3.93 -41.62 0.54
N LYS A 816 3.24 -42.62 -0.04
CA LYS A 816 2.27 -42.46 -1.14
C LYS A 816 2.88 -41.85 -2.41
N PHE A 817 4.19 -41.98 -2.61
CA PHE A 817 4.84 -41.59 -3.86
C PHE A 817 4.57 -42.61 -4.96
N MET A 818 4.51 -43.89 -4.61
CA MET A 818 4.26 -44.97 -5.56
C MET A 818 3.19 -45.93 -5.07
N GLU A 819 2.23 -46.22 -5.93
CA GLU A 819 1.13 -47.15 -5.65
C GLU A 819 1.33 -48.47 -6.41
N GLY A 820 0.75 -49.55 -5.89
CA GLY A 820 0.68 -50.83 -6.60
C GLY A 820 -0.43 -50.86 -7.66
N PHE A 821 -0.49 -51.95 -8.40
CA PHE A 821 -1.55 -52.25 -9.35
C PHE A 821 -2.65 -53.09 -8.69
N GLY A 822 -3.82 -53.17 -9.34
CA GLY A 822 -4.91 -54.04 -8.88
C GLY A 822 -4.43 -55.47 -8.64
N GLY A 823 -4.93 -56.11 -7.57
CA GLY A 823 -4.56 -57.50 -7.23
C GLY A 823 -3.39 -57.67 -6.24
N LYS A 824 -3.02 -56.62 -5.48
CA LYS A 824 -1.92 -56.65 -4.48
C LYS A 824 -0.51 -56.82 -5.08
N GLU A 825 -0.28 -56.40 -6.33
CA GLU A 825 1.04 -56.46 -6.98
C GLU A 825 1.67 -55.06 -7.10
N PHE A 826 3.00 -54.95 -6.98
CA PHE A 826 3.73 -53.72 -7.26
C PHE A 826 4.33 -53.68 -8.68
N LYS A 827 4.55 -54.85 -9.28
CA LYS A 827 5.21 -55.10 -10.56
C LYS A 827 6.63 -54.51 -10.62
N PRO A 828 7.55 -54.95 -9.75
CA PRO A 828 8.84 -54.29 -9.55
C PRO A 828 9.76 -54.30 -10.79
N ASN A 829 9.65 -55.34 -11.63
CA ASN A 829 10.46 -55.50 -12.84
C ASN A 829 9.82 -54.84 -14.08
N SER A 830 8.59 -54.32 -13.98
CA SER A 830 7.98 -53.56 -15.07
C SER A 830 8.71 -52.25 -15.27
N LYS A 831 8.85 -51.85 -16.53
CA LYS A 831 9.43 -50.57 -16.91
C LYS A 831 8.50 -49.42 -16.52
N ALA A 832 9.09 -48.30 -16.10
CA ALA A 832 8.35 -47.06 -15.87
C ALA A 832 8.29 -46.22 -17.15
N ASN A 833 7.15 -45.59 -17.39
CA ASN A 833 7.01 -44.60 -18.45
C ASN A 833 7.22 -43.17 -17.92
N ARG A 834 7.33 -42.22 -18.85
CA ARG A 834 7.59 -40.81 -18.55
C ARG A 834 6.48 -40.16 -17.72
N ALA A 835 5.21 -40.52 -17.93
CA ALA A 835 4.09 -40.03 -17.13
C ALA A 835 4.15 -40.50 -15.66
N GLN A 836 4.49 -41.77 -15.44
CA GLN A 836 4.70 -42.32 -14.10
C GLN A 836 5.88 -41.66 -13.41
N ALA A 837 7.00 -41.44 -14.10
CA ALA A 837 8.14 -40.71 -13.56
C ALA A 837 7.79 -39.26 -13.17
N ALA A 838 7.01 -38.55 -14.00
CA ALA A 838 6.55 -37.21 -13.66
C ALA A 838 5.69 -37.19 -12.39
N LYS A 839 4.70 -38.09 -12.29
CA LYS A 839 3.85 -38.20 -11.09
C LYS A 839 4.68 -38.41 -9.82
N VAL A 840 5.63 -39.36 -9.83
CA VAL A 840 6.38 -39.67 -8.60
C VAL A 840 7.33 -38.54 -8.17
N ILE A 841 7.89 -37.80 -9.12
CA ILE A 841 8.74 -36.63 -8.82
C ILE A 841 7.90 -35.48 -8.28
N TYR A 842 6.76 -35.21 -8.92
CA TYR A 842 5.82 -34.19 -8.45
C TYR A 842 5.37 -34.47 -7.01
N LEU A 843 4.89 -35.69 -6.73
CA LEU A 843 4.45 -36.06 -5.38
C LEU A 843 5.58 -35.99 -4.34
N MET A 844 6.83 -36.22 -4.75
CA MET A 844 7.99 -36.07 -3.87
C MET A 844 8.28 -34.60 -3.58
N ASN A 845 8.13 -33.69 -4.54
CA ASN A 845 8.41 -32.27 -4.36
C ASN A 845 7.35 -31.56 -3.49
N GLU A 846 6.12 -32.08 -3.45
CA GLU A 846 5.02 -31.58 -2.62
C GLU A 846 5.11 -32.01 -1.14
N LYS A 847 6.07 -32.87 -0.78
CA LYS A 847 6.23 -33.47 0.56
C LYS A 847 7.55 -33.15 1.21
#